data_AF-A0A8H2WAL0-F1
#
_entry.id   AF-A0A8H2WAL0-F1
#
_cell.length_a   1.000
_cell.length_b   1.000
_cell.length_c   1.000
_cell.angle_alpha   90.00
_cell.angle_beta   90.00
_cell.angle_gamma   90.00
#
_symmetry.space_group_name_H-M   'P 1'
#
loop_
_entity.id
_entity.type
_entity.pdbx_description
1 polymer ?
#
loop_
_entity_poly.entity_id
_entity_poly.type
_entity_poly.pdbx_seq_one_letter_code
_entity_poly.pdbx_strand_id
1 'polypeptide(L)'
;MAATCNPSPACPLTTMLYDPNQGGFYLLERHYARLDSAARALFPSFDRVPSFEDFTRALWQCVEVLGPDVRQRVRVILHDDYQYRVTATALPQTETRSLPLRLDTVPTPIAAMAAHKSTAREVYEMARTRVHADYASNGPPSDHPFDVLMWNPSGHVTETSIANFAVFLRGPELLSAVPIWNRGSQELAKGAYVTPSLCKGLISGVMRSKLLEDGTIVEGTITKENAIQYAKNPDSYTTVCFNAVRGLYPVYLMDDQLESQQARTDFSGKLGRDYLIQPNLSMPRPNFPVGLRTDDTTPGTTPPLTPASSIRPSSSSSQPLARSEIDILPEPLLPLADSTSHTPFPWRRGVVIDCYDSYTNNLLQLFQQDPTTPAGFDATLSAHVAVLRADQISWPEFRSQVLPNLDFVILSPGPGSPHVPTDIGVGGDLLLAMTLEELAIQPIPVLGICLGHQALAALLGGEVVPAGELVHGRTVPIQHTGTGIFKGLNPRRVLHMIRYNSLTVDPSALPSELDIVAINPEDGEVMGLQHKTLPLYSVQFHPESISSRRSNYAIDAGKLIVRNFMDIVDDFWTTNGRPQSLPLPPDIRKLCVLNAIDSVSDGSLFVEKPIGRDPTYSVQRHNIDSLIPPFARGRPDLVFEATTYSPHAPFFWLDSAAATPGDNFARFSYMGLTSLDRCISYDLASDRVTCGSDKHIQLEKGNTFWHWMDRVQSDLSNLVHIEEGTEGLQCGFVGYFGYEMKAGALPGYDRASLGDSSAPHAPDAQFMIADRLIAYDHWNKTWTALGLVRTEAKNHVISVLEQETGIQVGMSDSQFAGWLDDIRQRLSKLAVAGEPAIPQSQTEPLPLSFTYDSTPEAYKSSIQACKSHIADGNSYELCLTGQFTTSARGHNLDYWAIYKHFRVQNPASHAAFVSFPITQTTIMSCSPELFIRFDGANGRQAVMKPIKGTLKRSRCTCGGLCKLPTCGPRKAECDASRYKVDKERVRAFVNDPKETAENLMIADLIRANLLEFCGTSSVDVPRLNALETFENVYSLVSTITGELLPSVGAVEGVRRCFPPGSMTGAPKLRSVQLLDDLETASRRGIYSGCLGFLSLDNRAVFSVVIRTLIAHQDKLTYGAGGAITWLSDVNGEWNEVVLKARSVLRDRVLESD
;
A
#
# COMPACT_ATOMS: atom_id res chain seq x y z
N MET A 1 41.42 61.04 30.02
CA MET A 1 40.14 61.06 30.74
C MET A 1 39.29 59.97 30.09
N ALA A 2 39.01 58.82 30.70
CA ALA A 2 38.49 58.58 32.06
C ALA A 2 37.01 58.99 32.20
N ALA A 3 36.15 58.19 31.58
CA ALA A 3 34.73 58.07 31.88
C ALA A 3 34.40 56.56 31.89
N THR A 4 34.75 55.89 32.97
CA THR A 4 34.41 54.48 33.18
C THR A 4 32.92 54.37 33.48
N CYS A 5 32.12 54.13 32.46
CA CYS A 5 30.81 53.50 32.67
C CYS A 5 31.06 52.09 33.20
N ASN A 6 30.96 51.92 34.52
CA ASN A 6 30.75 50.59 35.08
C ASN A 6 29.51 49.98 34.40
N PRO A 7 29.54 48.71 33.97
CA PRO A 7 28.32 48.04 33.56
C PRO A 7 27.33 48.07 34.72
N SER A 8 26.10 48.50 34.46
CA SER A 8 25.03 48.45 35.46
C SER A 8 24.88 47.01 35.95
N PRO A 9 24.74 46.76 37.28
CA PRO A 9 24.57 45.41 37.77
C PRO A 9 23.35 44.77 37.10
N ALA A 10 23.54 43.54 36.61
CA ALA A 10 22.56 42.85 35.78
C ALA A 10 21.36 42.44 36.65
N CYS A 11 20.28 43.24 36.60
CA CYS A 11 19.10 43.07 37.44
C CYS A 11 18.13 42.01 36.90
N PRO A 12 17.58 41.11 37.74
CA PRO A 12 16.51 40.20 37.35
C PRO A 12 15.28 40.94 36.80
N LEU A 13 14.76 40.48 35.66
CA LEU A 13 13.66 41.10 34.91
C LEU A 13 12.63 40.04 34.49
N THR A 14 11.35 40.38 34.54
CA THR A 14 10.26 39.57 33.96
C THR A 14 9.21 40.49 33.31
N THR A 15 8.42 39.98 32.37
CA THR A 15 7.35 40.75 31.71
C THR A 15 6.21 39.82 31.31
N MET A 16 4.98 40.20 31.68
CA MET A 16 3.77 39.38 31.61
C MET A 16 2.58 40.20 31.08
N LEU A 17 1.50 39.51 30.72
CA LEU A 17 0.19 40.09 30.47
C LEU A 17 -0.58 40.26 31.80
N TYR A 18 -1.24 41.40 31.97
CA TYR A 18 -2.41 41.57 32.82
C TYR A 18 -3.64 41.73 31.92
N ASP A 19 -4.64 40.87 32.09
CA ASP A 19 -5.90 40.90 31.34
C ASP A 19 -7.09 40.70 32.31
N PRO A 20 -7.94 41.72 32.52
CA PRO A 20 -9.06 41.62 33.46
C PRO A 20 -10.07 40.53 33.06
N ASN A 21 -10.21 40.25 31.77
CA ASN A 21 -11.13 39.23 31.25
C ASN A 21 -10.66 37.80 31.53
N GLN A 22 -9.41 37.62 32.00
CA GLN A 22 -8.78 36.32 32.27
C GLN A 22 -8.38 36.16 33.74
N GLY A 23 -8.90 37.01 34.63
CA GLY A 23 -8.61 36.93 36.07
C GLY A 23 -7.30 37.61 36.51
N GLY A 24 -6.70 38.46 35.66
CA GLY A 24 -5.56 39.30 36.02
C GLY A 24 -4.24 38.86 35.40
N PHE A 25 -3.25 38.52 36.22
CA PHE A 25 -1.86 38.29 35.78
C PHE A 25 -1.64 36.89 35.20
N TYR A 26 -1.34 36.82 33.90
CA TYR A 26 -1.15 35.56 33.19
C TYR A 26 0.15 34.85 33.62
N LEU A 27 0.05 33.56 33.98
CA LEU A 27 1.16 32.70 34.44
C LEU A 27 1.96 33.26 35.64
N LEU A 28 1.31 34.04 36.52
CA LEU A 28 1.91 34.81 37.63
C LEU A 28 2.98 34.04 38.44
N GLU A 29 2.65 32.85 38.96
CA GLU A 29 3.56 32.03 39.78
C GLU A 29 4.84 31.64 39.02
N ARG A 30 4.72 31.32 37.73
CA ARG A 30 5.86 30.95 36.88
C ARG A 30 6.73 32.17 36.54
N HIS A 31 6.12 33.35 36.44
CA HIS A 31 6.85 34.62 36.32
C HIS A 31 7.61 34.97 37.60
N TYR A 32 7.07 34.64 38.79
CA TYR A 32 7.77 34.76 40.07
C TYR A 32 8.90 33.75 40.21
N ALA A 33 8.64 32.44 40.01
CA ALA A 33 9.65 31.39 40.14
C ALA A 33 10.86 31.60 39.22
N ARG A 34 10.63 32.09 37.99
CA ARG A 34 11.69 32.54 37.08
C ARG A 34 12.51 33.71 37.64
N LEU A 35 11.85 34.68 38.27
CA LEU A 35 12.49 35.88 38.81
C LEU A 35 13.32 35.55 40.07
N ASP A 36 12.81 34.66 40.93
CA ASP A 36 13.52 34.09 42.09
C ASP A 36 14.75 33.28 41.65
N SER A 37 14.60 32.36 40.67
CA SER A 37 15.72 31.63 40.05
C SER A 37 16.80 32.57 39.53
N ALA A 38 16.40 33.66 38.83
CA ALA A 38 17.34 34.64 38.32
C ALA A 38 18.05 35.41 39.44
N ALA A 39 17.30 35.87 40.45
CA ALA A 39 17.84 36.59 41.60
C ALA A 39 18.91 35.76 42.34
N ARG A 40 18.63 34.49 42.64
CA ARG A 40 19.60 33.58 43.30
C ARG A 40 20.87 33.37 42.48
N ALA A 41 20.76 33.29 41.15
CA ALA A 41 21.90 33.08 40.27
C ALA A 41 22.80 34.34 40.13
N LEU A 42 22.21 35.54 40.23
CA LEU A 42 22.89 36.82 40.04
C LEU A 42 23.39 37.43 41.35
N PHE A 43 22.71 37.12 42.46
CA PHE A 43 23.04 37.58 43.80
C PHE A 43 23.19 36.37 44.74
N PRO A 44 24.33 35.66 44.74
CA PRO A 44 24.51 34.45 45.56
C PRO A 44 24.49 34.70 47.08
N SER A 45 24.71 35.94 47.51
CA SER A 45 24.67 36.41 48.89
C SER A 45 23.32 37.03 49.30
N PHE A 46 22.23 36.67 48.61
CA PHE A 46 20.89 37.22 48.77
C PHE A 46 20.03 36.25 49.60
N ASP A 47 20.13 36.33 50.93
CA ASP A 47 19.53 35.36 51.87
C ASP A 47 18.03 35.10 51.67
N ARG A 48 17.29 36.07 51.12
CA ARG A 48 15.88 35.88 50.74
C ARG A 48 15.43 36.85 49.65
N VAL A 49 14.83 36.32 48.60
CA VAL A 49 14.02 37.09 47.64
C VAL A 49 12.71 37.52 48.32
N PRO A 50 12.15 38.73 48.05
CA PRO A 50 10.86 39.15 48.58
C PRO A 50 9.75 38.13 48.28
N SER A 51 8.73 38.07 49.14
CA SER A 51 7.73 36.99 49.06
C SER A 51 6.84 37.10 47.82
N PHE A 52 6.17 36.00 47.48
CA PHE A 52 5.14 36.00 46.43
C PHE A 52 4.00 36.99 46.72
N GLU A 53 3.69 37.24 48.00
CA GLU A 53 2.73 38.26 48.41
C GLU A 53 3.26 39.67 48.13
N ASP A 54 4.54 39.96 48.40
CA ASP A 54 5.15 41.27 48.12
C ASP A 54 5.23 41.55 46.62
N PHE A 55 5.57 40.52 45.83
CA PHE A 55 5.56 40.55 44.37
C PHE A 55 4.16 40.83 43.81
N THR A 56 3.15 40.11 44.32
CA THR A 56 1.75 40.29 43.92
C THR A 56 1.21 41.66 44.33
N ARG A 57 1.59 42.17 45.52
CA ARG A 57 1.22 43.50 46.01
C ARG A 57 1.78 44.61 45.12
N ALA A 58 3.07 44.55 44.77
CA ALA A 58 3.70 45.52 43.88
C ALA A 58 3.12 45.49 42.45
N LEU A 59 2.71 44.30 41.98
CA LEU A 59 2.03 44.13 40.69
C LEU A 59 0.66 44.83 40.66
N TRP A 60 -0.22 44.57 41.64
CA TRP A 60 -1.54 45.21 41.72
C TRP A 60 -1.45 46.74 41.87
N GLN A 61 -0.57 47.22 42.76
CA GLN A 61 -0.32 48.67 42.94
C GLN A 61 0.10 49.39 41.64
N CYS A 62 0.73 48.69 40.69
CA CYS A 62 1.10 49.27 39.40
C CYS A 62 -0.05 49.25 38.38
N VAL A 63 -0.89 48.21 38.41
CA VAL A 63 -2.04 48.06 37.51
C VAL A 63 -3.16 49.06 37.82
N GLU A 64 -3.36 49.39 39.10
CA GLU A 64 -4.31 50.44 39.53
C GLU A 64 -4.03 51.80 38.88
N VAL A 65 -2.76 52.14 38.61
CA VAL A 65 -2.35 53.43 38.02
C VAL A 65 -2.87 53.63 36.60
N LEU A 66 -3.10 52.56 35.83
CA LEU A 66 -3.70 52.60 34.49
C LEU A 66 -5.17 52.15 34.47
N GLY A 67 -5.74 51.80 35.63
CA GLY A 67 -7.09 51.26 35.79
C GLY A 67 -7.14 49.73 35.63
N PRO A 68 -7.80 49.00 36.55
CA PRO A 68 -7.84 47.53 36.53
C PRO A 68 -8.62 46.96 35.33
N ASP A 69 -9.50 47.73 34.69
CA ASP A 69 -10.24 47.31 33.49
C ASP A 69 -9.41 47.43 32.19
N VAL A 70 -8.19 47.97 32.26
CA VAL A 70 -7.31 48.13 31.10
C VAL A 70 -6.37 46.93 30.97
N ARG A 71 -6.33 46.32 29.78
CA ARG A 71 -5.38 45.27 29.41
C ARG A 71 -3.96 45.84 29.30
N GLN A 72 -3.02 45.27 30.05
CA GLN A 72 -1.70 45.88 30.28
C GLN A 72 -0.56 44.89 30.08
N ARG A 73 0.55 45.36 29.51
CA ARG A 73 1.85 44.70 29.60
C ARG A 73 2.52 45.18 30.88
N VAL A 74 2.77 44.27 31.81
CA VAL A 74 3.39 44.58 33.10
C VAL A 74 4.80 44.00 33.15
N ARG A 75 5.78 44.86 33.43
CA ARG A 75 7.20 44.54 33.51
C ARG A 75 7.67 44.75 34.95
N VAL A 76 8.34 43.76 35.52
CA VAL A 76 8.95 43.84 36.86
C VAL A 76 10.46 43.70 36.74
N ILE A 77 11.18 44.61 37.38
CA ILE A 77 12.62 44.50 37.65
C ILE A 77 12.78 44.34 39.17
N LEU A 78 13.57 43.37 39.60
CA LEU A 78 14.06 43.30 40.98
C LEU A 78 15.41 44.02 41.04
N HIS A 79 15.51 45.02 41.91
CA HIS A 79 16.75 45.75 42.13
C HIS A 79 17.57 45.17 43.30
N ASP A 80 18.83 45.59 43.35
CA ASP A 80 19.79 45.37 44.45
C ASP A 80 19.36 46.04 45.78
N ASP A 81 18.44 47.01 45.73
CA ASP A 81 17.73 47.60 46.88
C ASP A 81 16.59 46.72 47.45
N TYR A 82 16.47 45.47 47.00
CA TYR A 82 15.43 44.49 47.34
C TYR A 82 14.00 44.91 46.94
N GLN A 83 13.81 45.99 46.17
CA GLN A 83 12.48 46.43 45.71
C GLN A 83 12.14 45.94 44.30
N TYR A 84 10.85 45.67 44.09
CA TYR A 84 10.29 45.46 42.76
C TYR A 84 9.95 46.81 42.12
N ARG A 85 10.66 47.19 41.06
CA ARG A 85 10.24 48.29 40.19
C ARG A 85 9.34 47.73 39.11
N VAL A 86 8.04 47.88 39.32
CA VAL A 86 6.99 47.49 38.39
C VAL A 86 6.68 48.66 37.45
N THR A 87 6.52 48.36 36.17
CA THR A 87 6.11 49.31 35.14
C THR A 87 5.04 48.69 34.26
N ALA A 88 3.86 49.30 34.24
CA ALA A 88 2.76 48.92 33.37
C ALA A 88 2.75 49.76 32.08
N THR A 89 2.22 49.20 31.00
CA THR A 89 1.90 49.94 29.77
C THR A 89 0.61 49.37 29.20
N ALA A 90 -0.35 50.22 28.87
CA ALA A 90 -1.57 49.79 28.19
C ALA A 90 -1.22 49.07 26.87
N LEU A 91 -1.89 47.95 26.60
CA LEU A 91 -1.77 47.23 25.35
C LEU A 91 -2.90 47.66 24.40
N PRO A 92 -2.60 48.10 23.17
CA PRO A 92 -3.66 48.29 22.17
C PRO A 92 -4.34 46.96 21.84
N GLN A 93 -5.59 47.02 21.37
CA GLN A 93 -6.24 45.86 20.78
C GLN A 93 -5.35 45.29 19.67
N THR A 94 -5.15 43.97 19.71
CA THR A 94 -4.13 43.30 18.91
C THR A 94 -4.76 42.87 17.58
N GLU A 95 -4.50 43.65 16.52
CA GLU A 95 -4.92 43.28 15.16
C GLU A 95 -4.34 41.90 14.77
N THR A 96 -5.16 41.05 14.18
CA THR A 96 -4.80 39.69 13.73
C THR A 96 -4.03 39.71 12.40
N ARG A 97 -2.96 40.52 12.34
CA ARG A 97 -2.08 40.65 11.16
C ARG A 97 -0.72 40.03 11.43
N SER A 98 -0.16 39.36 10.42
CA SER A 98 1.19 38.79 10.50
C SER A 98 2.24 39.92 10.61
N LEU A 99 3.24 39.74 11.47
CA LEU A 99 4.22 40.80 11.80
C LEU A 99 5.59 40.56 11.15
N PRO A 100 6.27 41.63 10.67
CA PRO A 100 7.58 41.50 10.02
C PRO A 100 8.67 41.06 10.99
N LEU A 101 9.34 39.97 10.66
CA LEU A 101 10.52 39.41 11.33
C LEU A 101 11.71 39.52 10.39
N ARG A 102 12.92 39.77 10.92
CA ARG A 102 14.15 39.83 10.10
C ARG A 102 15.24 38.99 10.74
N LEU A 103 16.02 38.26 9.94
CA LEU A 103 17.16 37.47 10.43
C LEU A 103 18.33 38.42 10.77
N ASP A 104 19.03 38.19 11.88
CA ASP A 104 20.25 38.92 12.23
C ASP A 104 21.37 38.61 11.22
N THR A 105 22.11 39.65 10.81
CA THR A 105 23.25 39.54 9.88
C THR A 105 24.49 38.92 10.52
N VAL A 106 24.55 38.84 11.86
CA VAL A 106 25.70 38.32 12.61
C VAL A 106 25.26 37.18 13.55
N PRO A 107 25.98 36.04 13.62
CA PRO A 107 25.65 34.97 14.56
C PRO A 107 25.85 35.41 16.01
N THR A 108 24.92 35.00 16.88
CA THR A 108 24.92 35.33 18.31
C THR A 108 25.76 34.31 19.11
N PRO A 109 26.81 34.74 19.84
CA PRO A 109 27.68 33.82 20.59
C PRO A 109 26.97 33.12 21.76
N ILE A 110 27.05 31.78 21.79
CA ILE A 110 26.36 30.91 22.76
C ILE A 110 26.74 31.25 24.23
N ALA A 111 27.99 31.66 24.46
CA ALA A 111 28.53 31.90 25.80
C ALA A 111 27.84 33.02 26.61
N ALA A 112 27.04 33.88 25.98
CA ALA A 112 26.34 34.98 26.65
C ALA A 112 24.97 34.58 27.26
N MET A 113 24.47 33.36 27.01
CA MET A 113 23.03 33.06 27.09
C MET A 113 22.63 32.02 28.15
N ALA A 114 23.57 31.54 28.98
CA ALA A 114 23.36 30.44 29.92
C ALA A 114 22.63 30.84 31.22
N ALA A 115 21.36 31.26 31.12
CA ALA A 115 20.27 31.00 32.09
C ALA A 115 19.01 31.84 31.78
N HIS A 116 19.18 33.17 31.67
CA HIS A 116 18.04 34.11 31.71
C HIS A 116 18.19 35.30 30.75
N LYS A 117 17.29 35.35 29.75
CA LYS A 117 17.09 36.43 28.74
C LYS A 117 16.85 37.82 29.33
N SER A 118 16.53 37.82 30.61
CA SER A 118 16.19 38.96 31.44
C SER A 118 17.36 39.91 31.66
N THR A 119 18.60 39.41 31.71
CA THR A 119 19.68 40.11 32.40
C THR A 119 20.80 40.62 31.50
N ALA A 120 21.22 39.83 30.51
CA ALA A 120 22.24 40.23 29.52
C ALA A 120 21.57 40.85 28.28
N ARG A 121 20.88 41.98 28.48
CA ARG A 121 19.98 42.55 27.47
C ARG A 121 20.72 43.17 26.26
N GLU A 122 21.98 43.57 26.46
CA GLU A 122 22.87 44.18 25.47
C GLU A 122 22.95 43.39 24.15
N VAL A 123 23.08 42.07 24.19
CA VAL A 123 23.19 41.23 22.97
C VAL A 123 21.96 41.37 22.07
N TYR A 124 20.76 41.35 22.65
CA TYR A 124 19.49 41.51 21.93
C TYR A 124 19.31 42.95 21.43
N GLU A 125 19.79 43.94 22.18
CA GLU A 125 19.70 45.34 21.80
C GLU A 125 20.73 45.70 20.72
N MET A 126 21.92 45.08 20.72
CA MET A 126 22.87 45.12 19.60
C MET A 126 22.31 44.43 18.35
N ALA A 127 21.66 43.27 18.47
CA ALA A 127 20.98 42.60 17.36
C ALA A 127 19.90 43.49 16.72
N ARG A 128 19.06 44.11 17.55
CA ARG A 128 18.10 45.13 17.10
C ARG A 128 18.79 46.35 16.50
N THR A 129 19.80 46.92 17.13
CA THR A 129 20.47 48.14 16.65
C THR A 129 21.20 47.92 15.32
N ARG A 130 21.82 46.75 15.09
CA ARG A 130 22.35 46.34 13.77
C ARG A 130 21.23 46.40 12.74
N VAL A 131 20.23 45.53 12.89
CA VAL A 131 19.19 45.34 11.88
C VAL A 131 18.33 46.59 11.68
N HIS A 132 18.03 47.37 12.73
CA HIS A 132 17.30 48.63 12.57
C HIS A 132 18.16 49.74 11.93
N ALA A 133 19.49 49.73 12.06
CA ALA A 133 20.37 50.70 11.39
C ALA A 133 20.38 50.51 9.87
N ASP A 134 20.34 49.27 9.39
CA ASP A 134 20.25 48.93 7.96
C ASP A 134 18.99 49.54 7.30
N TYR A 135 17.90 49.72 8.07
CA TYR A 135 16.64 50.32 7.61
C TYR A 135 16.51 51.81 7.98
N ALA A 136 17.28 52.33 8.95
CA ALA A 136 17.22 53.74 9.37
C ALA A 136 17.66 54.75 8.28
N SER A 137 18.18 54.25 7.16
CA SER A 137 18.54 55.03 5.98
C SER A 137 17.54 54.93 4.82
N ASN A 138 16.55 54.01 4.88
CA ASN A 138 15.61 53.74 3.80
C ASN A 138 14.20 53.40 4.33
N GLY A 139 13.26 54.35 4.23
CA GLY A 139 11.81 54.09 4.33
C GLY A 139 11.09 54.70 5.54
N PRO A 140 9.75 54.64 5.56
CA PRO A 140 8.91 55.08 6.67
C PRO A 140 8.94 54.10 7.87
N PRO A 141 8.51 54.53 9.08
CA PRO A 141 8.49 53.71 10.29
C PRO A 141 7.73 52.37 10.21
N SER A 142 6.85 52.19 9.22
CA SER A 142 6.13 50.94 8.95
C SER A 142 7.02 49.81 8.42
N ASP A 143 8.16 50.15 7.84
CA ASP A 143 8.94 49.23 7.00
C ASP A 143 10.13 48.62 7.77
N HIS A 144 10.32 49.01 9.04
CA HIS A 144 11.25 48.34 9.94
C HIS A 144 10.69 47.00 10.44
N PRO A 145 11.55 46.00 10.68
CA PRO A 145 11.11 44.75 11.30
C PRO A 145 10.58 44.97 12.73
N PHE A 146 9.48 44.29 13.06
CA PHE A 146 8.88 44.29 14.39
C PHE A 146 9.75 43.55 15.41
N ASP A 147 10.49 42.53 14.96
CA ASP A 147 11.42 41.75 15.77
C ASP A 147 12.59 41.21 14.92
N VAL A 148 13.65 40.77 15.59
CA VAL A 148 14.86 40.20 14.95
C VAL A 148 15.05 38.76 15.42
N LEU A 149 15.18 37.82 14.48
CA LEU A 149 15.45 36.39 14.68
C LEU A 149 16.96 36.14 14.71
N MET A 150 17.46 35.47 15.75
CA MET A 150 18.89 35.21 15.95
C MET A 150 19.22 33.75 15.71
N TRP A 151 20.47 33.51 15.33
CA TRP A 151 21.05 32.19 15.05
C TRP A 151 22.45 32.11 15.66
N ASN A 152 22.90 30.90 16.02
CA ASN A 152 24.21 30.66 16.64
C ASN A 152 25.32 30.41 15.57
N PRO A 153 26.62 30.41 15.93
CA PRO A 153 27.70 30.19 14.96
C PRO A 153 27.64 28.84 14.22
N SER A 154 26.92 27.85 14.75
CA SER A 154 26.66 26.56 14.13
C SER A 154 25.42 26.56 13.21
N GLY A 155 24.93 27.73 12.78
CA GLY A 155 23.82 27.86 11.83
C GLY A 155 22.41 27.63 12.39
N HIS A 156 22.26 27.29 13.67
CA HIS A 156 20.97 26.97 14.26
C HIS A 156 20.23 28.22 14.74
N VAL A 157 18.93 28.31 14.47
CA VAL A 157 18.05 29.35 15.03
C VAL A 157 17.90 29.18 16.54
N THR A 158 17.82 30.29 17.28
CA THR A 158 17.65 30.28 18.74
C THR A 158 16.31 30.90 19.15
N GLU A 159 16.18 32.21 19.07
CA GLU A 159 14.99 32.98 19.45
C GLU A 159 14.96 34.35 18.76
N THR A 160 13.95 35.18 19.08
CA THR A 160 13.90 36.57 18.65
C THR A 160 14.27 37.55 19.77
N SER A 161 14.46 38.83 19.49
CA SER A 161 14.88 39.81 20.50
C SER A 161 13.86 40.04 21.63
N ILE A 162 12.56 39.75 21.42
CA ILE A 162 11.50 39.87 22.44
C ILE A 162 10.55 38.65 22.59
N ALA A 163 10.73 37.59 21.81
CA ALA A 163 9.89 36.39 21.83
C ALA A 163 10.71 35.08 21.70
N ASN A 164 10.03 33.94 21.76
CA ASN A 164 10.53 32.67 21.23
C ASN A 164 9.94 32.44 19.82
N PHE A 165 10.57 31.61 19.00
CA PHE A 165 10.18 31.31 17.61
C PHE A 165 9.74 29.85 17.46
N ALA A 166 8.77 29.60 16.58
CA ALA A 166 8.42 28.26 16.11
C ALA A 166 7.91 28.27 14.66
N VAL A 167 7.94 27.11 14.01
CA VAL A 167 7.36 26.88 12.69
C VAL A 167 6.48 25.64 12.73
N PHE A 168 5.32 25.70 12.07
CA PHE A 168 4.44 24.54 11.91
C PHE A 168 5.01 23.60 10.84
N LEU A 169 5.33 22.37 11.24
CA LEU A 169 5.82 21.31 10.35
C LEU A 169 4.92 20.08 10.49
N ARG A 170 4.87 19.24 9.45
CA ARG A 170 4.14 17.96 9.41
C ARG A 170 4.98 16.94 8.64
N GLY A 171 4.67 15.66 8.75
CA GLY A 171 5.26 14.62 7.90
C GLY A 171 6.81 14.61 7.88
N PRO A 172 7.45 14.53 6.70
CA PRO A 172 8.91 14.46 6.57
C PRO A 172 9.66 15.65 7.19
N GLU A 173 9.16 16.88 7.05
CA GLU A 173 9.82 18.06 7.62
C GLU A 173 9.77 18.06 9.15
N LEU A 174 8.68 17.52 9.74
CA LEU A 174 8.56 17.35 11.18
C LEU A 174 9.51 16.28 11.71
N LEU A 175 9.68 15.15 11.00
CA LEU A 175 10.71 14.15 11.34
C LEU A 175 12.12 14.71 11.19
N SER A 176 12.40 15.47 10.13
CA SER A 176 13.72 16.08 9.92
C SER A 176 14.08 17.08 11.03
N ALA A 177 13.11 17.82 11.56
CA ALA A 177 13.32 18.75 12.67
C ALA A 177 13.28 18.06 14.04
N VAL A 178 12.53 16.97 14.19
CA VAL A 178 12.34 16.19 15.43
C VAL A 178 12.52 14.69 15.15
N PRO A 179 13.77 14.19 15.03
CA PRO A 179 14.04 12.81 14.62
C PRO A 179 13.52 11.72 15.57
N ILE A 180 13.23 12.07 16.82
CA ILE A 180 12.67 11.16 17.84
C ILE A 180 11.20 11.55 18.07
N TRP A 181 10.35 11.27 17.09
CA TRP A 181 8.91 11.56 17.18
C TRP A 181 8.14 10.44 17.86
N ASN A 182 7.71 10.67 19.11
CA ASN A 182 7.08 9.66 19.96
C ASN A 182 5.55 9.78 20.09
N ARG A 183 4.89 10.63 19.28
CA ARG A 183 3.43 10.86 19.35
C ARG A 183 2.61 10.07 18.30
N GLY A 184 3.26 9.17 17.55
CA GLY A 184 2.64 8.35 16.51
C GLY A 184 2.40 9.08 15.18
N SER A 185 2.08 8.31 14.14
CA SER A 185 1.92 8.77 12.76
C SER A 185 0.74 9.71 12.55
N GLN A 186 -0.38 9.51 13.25
CA GLN A 186 -1.54 10.41 13.15
C GLN A 186 -1.21 11.84 13.61
N GLU A 187 -0.45 12.00 14.70
CA GLU A 187 0.01 13.32 15.16
C GLU A 187 1.10 13.88 14.23
N LEU A 188 1.94 13.02 13.63
CA LEU A 188 2.93 13.44 12.63
C LEU A 188 2.25 14.03 11.37
N ALA A 189 1.16 13.42 10.92
CA ALA A 189 0.37 13.86 9.77
C ALA A 189 -0.44 15.12 10.06
N LYS A 190 -1.00 15.27 11.27
CA LYS A 190 -1.64 16.52 11.73
C LYS A 190 -0.65 17.67 11.76
N GLY A 191 0.58 17.41 12.21
CA GLY A 191 1.65 18.41 12.32
C GLY A 191 1.70 19.12 13.68
N ALA A 192 2.85 19.73 13.96
CA ALA A 192 3.13 20.41 15.22
C ALA A 192 4.01 21.65 15.03
N TYR A 193 3.93 22.59 15.97
CA TYR A 193 4.84 23.73 16.04
C TYR A 193 6.18 23.31 16.63
N VAL A 194 7.23 23.26 15.82
CA VAL A 194 8.60 23.00 16.28
C VAL A 194 9.24 24.31 16.74
N THR A 195 9.76 24.33 17.97
CA THR A 195 10.62 25.40 18.51
C THR A 195 12.05 24.88 18.67
N PRO A 196 13.11 25.70 18.54
CA PRO A 196 14.48 25.23 18.76
C PRO A 196 14.67 24.63 20.16
N SER A 197 15.56 23.65 20.29
CA SER A 197 15.89 23.07 21.61
C SER A 197 16.79 23.97 22.46
N LEU A 198 16.68 23.87 23.79
CA LEU A 198 17.54 24.61 24.75
C LEU A 198 19.04 24.32 24.52
N CYS A 199 19.38 23.10 24.09
CA CYS A 199 20.77 22.69 23.84
C CYS A 199 21.46 23.48 22.70
N LYS A 200 20.71 24.22 21.87
CA LYS A 200 21.24 25.05 20.78
C LYS A 200 21.55 26.49 21.21
N GLY A 201 21.42 26.83 22.50
CA GLY A 201 21.62 28.18 23.04
C GLY A 201 20.33 28.99 23.18
N LEU A 202 19.16 28.35 23.09
CA LEU A 202 17.87 28.97 23.38
C LEU A 202 17.64 29.09 24.88
N ILE A 203 17.10 30.23 25.32
CA ILE A 203 16.73 30.44 26.72
C ILE A 203 15.29 29.97 27.01
N SER A 204 15.11 29.31 28.17
CA SER A 204 13.80 28.90 28.67
C SER A 204 12.84 30.09 28.78
N GLY A 205 11.64 29.95 28.21
CA GLY A 205 10.58 30.96 28.24
C GLY A 205 9.42 30.52 29.15
N VAL A 206 8.76 31.45 29.85
CA VAL A 206 7.59 31.12 30.69
C VAL A 206 6.45 30.56 29.83
N MET A 207 6.16 31.21 28.70
CA MET A 207 5.21 30.72 27.70
C MET A 207 5.69 29.41 27.04
N ARG A 208 7.00 29.28 26.78
CA ARG A 208 7.59 28.08 26.17
C ARG A 208 7.40 26.84 27.04
N SER A 209 7.59 26.96 28.34
CA SER A 209 7.37 25.86 29.29
C SER A 209 5.90 25.44 29.27
N LYS A 210 4.98 26.40 29.37
CA LYS A 210 3.53 26.13 29.30
C LYS A 210 3.11 25.40 28.01
N LEU A 211 3.64 25.83 26.86
CA LEU A 211 3.33 25.28 25.53
C LEU A 211 4.01 23.92 25.23
N LEU A 212 5.07 23.58 25.96
CA LEU A 212 5.67 22.24 25.91
C LEU A 212 4.89 21.26 26.80
N GLU A 213 4.44 21.73 27.97
CA GLU A 213 3.66 20.94 28.93
C GLU A 213 2.23 20.61 28.45
N ASP A 214 1.59 21.48 27.67
CA ASP A 214 0.33 21.16 26.96
C ASP A 214 0.54 20.53 25.59
N GLY A 215 1.80 20.38 25.16
CA GLY A 215 2.17 19.75 23.90
C GLY A 215 1.91 20.57 22.64
N THR A 216 1.41 21.82 22.73
CA THR A 216 1.16 22.71 21.58
C THR A 216 2.41 22.94 20.74
N ILE A 217 3.59 22.94 21.36
CA ILE A 217 4.89 22.97 20.68
C ILE A 217 5.75 21.75 21.06
N VAL A 218 6.77 21.47 20.25
CA VAL A 218 7.80 20.44 20.48
C VAL A 218 9.20 21.03 20.33
N GLU A 219 10.19 20.47 21.01
CA GLU A 219 11.60 20.84 20.79
C GLU A 219 12.17 20.14 19.56
N GLY A 220 12.92 20.88 18.73
CA GLY A 220 13.60 20.34 17.56
C GLY A 220 14.79 21.16 17.09
N THR A 221 15.27 20.85 15.89
CA THR A 221 16.35 21.54 15.19
C THR A 221 15.78 22.35 14.02
N ILE A 222 16.15 23.63 13.95
CA ILE A 222 15.81 24.54 12.84
C ILE A 222 17.08 25.30 12.51
N THR A 223 17.60 25.19 11.30
CA THR A 223 18.72 26.04 10.83
C THR A 223 18.21 27.36 10.24
N LYS A 224 19.11 28.33 10.05
CA LYS A 224 18.76 29.59 9.36
C LYS A 224 18.33 29.32 7.90
N GLU A 225 18.92 28.31 7.25
CA GLU A 225 18.55 27.87 5.91
C GLU A 225 17.12 27.32 5.90
N ASN A 226 16.74 26.49 6.88
CA ASN A 226 15.35 26.04 7.02
C ASN A 226 14.41 27.22 7.23
N ALA A 227 14.75 28.18 8.12
CA ALA A 227 13.92 29.35 8.36
C ALA A 227 13.69 30.20 7.09
N ILE A 228 14.71 30.34 6.23
CA ILE A 228 14.60 31.01 4.92
C ILE A 228 13.79 30.18 3.92
N GLN A 229 13.96 28.85 3.90
CA GLN A 229 13.19 27.93 3.04
C GLN A 229 11.69 27.96 3.36
N TYR A 230 11.34 27.93 4.65
CA TYR A 230 9.96 28.01 5.14
C TYR A 230 9.34 29.37 4.83
N ALA A 231 10.10 30.47 5.00
CA ALA A 231 9.64 31.83 4.70
C ALA A 231 9.20 32.03 3.23
N LYS A 232 9.86 31.32 2.30
CA LYS A 232 9.55 31.38 0.86
C LYS A 232 8.29 30.62 0.44
N ASN A 233 7.72 29.81 1.34
CA ASN A 233 6.55 28.96 1.07
C ASN A 233 5.50 29.12 2.19
N PRO A 234 4.96 30.34 2.42
CA PRO A 234 4.14 30.65 3.60
C PRO A 234 2.83 29.84 3.67
N ASP A 235 2.26 29.45 2.53
CA ASP A 235 1.06 28.61 2.46
C ASP A 235 1.29 27.16 2.92
N SER A 236 2.56 26.72 2.97
CA SER A 236 2.96 25.41 3.48
C SER A 236 3.54 25.47 4.90
N TYR A 237 4.15 26.58 5.31
CA TYR A 237 4.87 26.70 6.58
C TYR A 237 4.46 27.94 7.37
N THR A 238 3.54 27.75 8.33
CA THR A 238 3.12 28.84 9.23
C THR A 238 4.21 29.10 10.28
N THR A 239 4.93 30.22 10.14
CA THR A 239 5.90 30.69 11.16
C THR A 239 5.23 31.58 12.21
N VAL A 240 5.58 31.37 13.48
CA VAL A 240 5.00 32.08 14.63
C VAL A 240 6.07 32.53 15.61
N CYS A 241 5.80 33.66 16.27
CA CYS A 241 6.52 34.08 17.47
C CYS A 241 5.58 34.01 18.68
N PHE A 242 6.15 33.79 19.87
CA PHE A 242 5.33 33.65 21.08
C PHE A 242 5.99 34.17 22.36
N ASN A 243 5.17 34.76 23.23
CA ASN A 243 5.56 35.19 24.58
C ASN A 243 4.33 35.41 25.48
N ALA A 244 4.56 35.47 26.80
CA ALA A 244 3.50 35.61 27.81
C ALA A 244 2.81 37.00 27.86
N VAL A 245 3.07 37.87 26.87
CA VAL A 245 2.38 39.17 26.69
C VAL A 245 1.38 39.11 25.53
N ARG A 246 1.67 38.31 24.49
CA ARG A 246 0.89 38.25 23.24
C ARG A 246 0.30 36.88 22.91
N GLY A 247 0.65 35.83 23.64
CA GLY A 247 0.32 34.45 23.25
C GLY A 247 1.18 33.99 22.07
N LEU A 248 0.61 33.15 21.21
CA LEU A 248 1.14 32.76 19.91
C LEU A 248 0.67 33.79 18.86
N TYR A 249 1.54 34.29 17.99
CA TYR A 249 1.16 35.23 16.92
C TYR A 249 1.94 34.98 15.61
N PRO A 250 1.28 35.12 14.44
CA PRO A 250 1.91 34.89 13.15
C PRO A 250 2.97 35.95 12.82
N VAL A 251 4.02 35.51 12.13
CA VAL A 251 5.09 36.36 11.60
C VAL A 251 5.42 35.98 10.15
N TYR A 252 6.12 36.87 9.46
CA TYR A 252 6.76 36.58 8.18
C TYR A 252 8.19 37.09 8.19
N LEU A 253 9.13 36.34 7.62
CA LEU A 253 10.49 36.84 7.40
C LEU A 253 10.51 37.83 6.23
N MET A 254 11.28 38.91 6.39
CA MET A 254 11.51 39.93 5.37
C MET A 254 12.72 39.54 4.50
N ASP A 255 12.45 39.27 3.22
CA ASP A 255 13.48 38.93 2.22
C ASP A 255 14.44 40.09 1.91
N ASP A 256 15.57 39.77 1.28
CA ASP A 256 16.59 40.76 0.86
C ASP A 256 16.32 41.42 -0.49
N GLN A 257 15.24 41.07 -1.19
CA GLN A 257 14.87 41.68 -2.46
C GLN A 257 13.41 42.14 -2.48
N LEU A 258 13.20 43.35 -3.02
CA LEU A 258 11.92 44.03 -3.12
C LEU A 258 11.10 43.50 -4.31
N GLU A 259 10.33 42.43 -4.12
CA GLU A 259 9.29 42.04 -5.10
C GLU A 259 8.13 41.26 -4.45
N SER A 260 6.99 41.16 -5.17
CA SER A 260 5.76 40.42 -4.79
C SER A 260 4.90 40.95 -3.61
N GLN A 261 4.63 42.26 -3.57
CA GLN A 261 3.74 42.87 -2.54
C GLN A 261 2.23 42.55 -2.68
N GLN A 262 1.81 41.73 -3.67
CA GLN A 262 0.39 41.56 -4.08
C GLN A 262 -0.34 40.30 -3.58
N ALA A 263 0.32 39.36 -2.89
CA ALA A 263 -0.26 38.05 -2.55
C ALA A 263 -0.83 37.92 -1.11
N ARG A 264 -1.06 39.02 -0.38
CA ARG A 264 -1.13 39.01 1.11
C ARG A 264 -2.47 39.43 1.75
N THR A 265 -3.61 39.25 1.08
CA THR A 265 -4.94 39.62 1.64
C THR A 265 -5.85 38.44 2.01
N ASP A 266 -5.76 37.29 1.35
CA ASP A 266 -6.77 36.22 1.46
C ASP A 266 -6.35 35.04 2.35
N PHE A 267 -5.99 35.30 3.61
CA PHE A 267 -5.76 34.23 4.60
C PHE A 267 -6.32 34.54 6.00
N SER A 268 -7.65 34.70 6.08
CA SER A 268 -8.40 34.91 7.34
C SER A 268 -9.42 33.80 7.67
N GLY A 269 -9.59 32.80 6.78
CA GLY A 269 -10.67 31.81 6.87
C GLY A 269 -10.31 30.42 7.40
N LYS A 270 -9.02 30.12 7.70
CA LYS A 270 -8.55 28.75 8.01
C LYS A 270 -7.69 28.58 9.28
N LEU A 271 -7.81 29.49 10.26
CA LEU A 271 -7.37 29.17 11.63
C LEU A 271 -8.56 28.63 12.44
N GLY A 272 -8.42 27.42 13.00
CA GLY A 272 -9.31 26.95 14.06
C GLY A 272 -9.25 27.90 15.26
N ARG A 273 -10.40 28.18 15.89
CA ARG A 273 -10.50 29.24 16.91
C ARG A 273 -9.90 28.87 18.26
N ASP A 274 -9.52 27.61 18.45
CA ASP A 274 -9.37 26.97 19.75
C ASP A 274 -8.05 27.29 20.48
N TYR A 275 -7.10 27.95 19.80
CA TYR A 275 -5.84 28.43 20.39
C TYR A 275 -5.81 29.94 20.68
N LEU A 276 -6.91 30.67 20.43
CA LEU A 276 -7.11 32.03 20.93
C LEU A 276 -7.88 31.96 22.25
N ILE A 277 -7.31 32.49 23.32
CA ILE A 277 -7.82 32.32 24.69
C ILE A 277 -9.27 32.82 24.80
N GLN A 278 -10.22 31.91 25.00
CA GLN A 278 -11.59 32.20 25.42
C GLN A 278 -11.92 31.49 26.75
N PRO A 279 -12.81 32.07 27.59
CA PRO A 279 -12.94 31.65 28.98
C PRO A 279 -14.06 30.62 29.22
N ASN A 280 -13.91 29.90 30.33
CA ASN A 280 -14.86 28.94 30.94
C ASN A 280 -15.02 27.59 30.25
N LEU A 281 -14.57 26.53 30.95
CA LEU A 281 -15.35 25.31 31.16
C LEU A 281 -14.94 24.67 32.51
N SER A 282 -15.84 23.92 33.13
CA SER A 282 -15.79 23.57 34.56
C SER A 282 -15.18 22.19 34.85
N MET A 283 -14.40 22.10 35.93
CA MET A 283 -13.73 20.88 36.39
C MET A 283 -14.65 19.91 37.14
N PRO A 284 -14.80 18.65 36.72
CA PRO A 284 -15.20 17.54 37.59
C PRO A 284 -14.02 17.11 38.47
N ARG A 285 -14.27 16.71 39.73
CA ARG A 285 -13.23 16.26 40.67
C ARG A 285 -13.06 14.73 40.65
N PRO A 286 -11.83 14.19 40.63
CA PRO A 286 -11.54 12.85 41.11
C PRO A 286 -11.43 12.85 42.65
N ASN A 287 -12.07 11.88 43.31
CA ASN A 287 -11.84 11.58 44.73
C ASN A 287 -10.87 10.40 44.86
N PHE A 288 -9.83 10.54 45.68
CA PHE A 288 -9.02 9.42 46.19
C PHE A 288 -8.95 9.47 47.72
N PRO A 289 -9.40 8.43 48.44
CA PRO A 289 -9.10 8.26 49.86
C PRO A 289 -7.74 7.59 50.06
N VAL A 290 -6.94 8.12 50.99
CA VAL A 290 -5.64 7.54 51.40
C VAL A 290 -5.86 6.45 52.45
N GLY A 291 -5.07 5.36 52.39
CA GLY A 291 -5.03 4.31 53.42
C GLY A 291 -3.60 3.85 53.69
N LEU A 292 -3.16 3.91 54.95
CA LEU A 292 -1.81 3.57 55.43
C LEU A 292 -1.82 2.27 56.26
N ARG A 293 -0.79 1.42 56.02
CA ARG A 293 -0.15 0.39 56.87
C ARG A 293 0.96 -0.24 56.01
N THR A 294 2.27 -0.24 56.31
CA THR A 294 3.05 -0.49 57.54
C THR A 294 3.14 -1.96 57.95
N ASP A 295 4.33 -2.33 58.42
CA ASP A 295 4.75 -3.56 59.13
C ASP A 295 5.03 -4.82 58.25
N ASP A 296 6.03 -5.68 58.50
CA ASP A 296 7.39 -5.51 59.07
C ASP A 296 8.27 -6.79 58.82
N THR A 297 9.58 -6.72 59.09
CA THR A 297 10.55 -7.83 59.35
C THR A 297 11.06 -8.73 58.20
N THR A 298 12.11 -9.52 58.50
CA THR A 298 13.09 -10.10 57.54
C THR A 298 13.42 -11.62 57.80
N PRO A 299 14.65 -12.20 57.67
CA PRO A 299 14.97 -13.08 56.53
C PRO A 299 15.59 -14.48 56.85
N GLY A 300 15.78 -15.32 55.82
CA GLY A 300 16.58 -16.58 55.85
C GLY A 300 16.02 -17.66 54.89
N THR A 301 16.74 -18.69 54.42
CA THR A 301 18.17 -19.08 54.50
C THR A 301 18.50 -20.14 53.40
N THR A 302 19.78 -20.40 53.11
CA THR A 302 20.31 -21.36 52.08
C THR A 302 21.19 -22.48 52.68
N PRO A 303 21.76 -23.45 51.93
CA PRO A 303 21.41 -24.08 50.64
C PRO A 303 20.93 -25.57 50.82
N PRO A 304 21.68 -26.73 50.73
CA PRO A 304 23.01 -27.10 50.18
C PRO A 304 23.09 -28.38 49.27
N LEU A 305 23.57 -28.22 48.03
CA LEU A 305 24.64 -29.01 47.32
C LEU A 305 24.63 -30.56 47.07
N THR A 306 25.29 -30.92 45.94
CA THR A 306 26.11 -32.14 45.62
C THR A 306 25.46 -33.52 45.34
N PRO A 307 26.16 -34.49 44.66
CA PRO A 307 27.37 -34.41 43.80
C PRO A 307 27.35 -35.23 42.45
N ALA A 308 28.36 -34.96 41.59
CA ALA A 308 29.05 -35.80 40.57
C ALA A 308 28.44 -37.13 40.05
N SER A 309 28.52 -37.47 38.75
CA SER A 309 29.76 -37.95 38.06
C SER A 309 29.47 -38.50 36.63
N SER A 310 30.39 -39.24 35.98
CA SER A 310 31.36 -38.76 34.97
C SER A 310 31.90 -39.91 34.07
N ILE A 311 32.72 -39.61 33.03
CA ILE A 311 33.68 -40.55 32.33
C ILE A 311 33.02 -41.65 31.43
N ARG A 312 33.47 -42.06 30.21
CA ARG A 312 34.62 -41.76 29.29
C ARG A 312 34.26 -42.19 27.81
N PRO A 313 35.12 -41.94 26.78
CA PRO A 313 34.84 -42.27 25.36
C PRO A 313 35.75 -43.36 24.72
N SER A 314 35.38 -43.80 23.51
CA SER A 314 36.19 -44.56 22.52
C SER A 314 35.44 -44.55 21.17
N SER A 315 35.95 -43.98 20.05
CA SER A 315 36.90 -44.57 19.06
C SER A 315 36.36 -45.83 18.34
N SER A 316 36.51 -46.05 17.02
CA SER A 316 37.55 -45.56 16.08
C SER A 316 37.16 -45.69 14.58
N SER A 317 38.00 -45.16 13.67
CA SER A 317 38.41 -45.66 12.31
C SER A 317 37.46 -46.57 11.47
N SER A 318 37.35 -46.46 10.13
CA SER A 318 38.21 -45.82 9.10
C SER A 318 37.49 -45.62 7.74
N GLN A 319 38.10 -44.81 6.86
CA GLN A 319 37.87 -44.78 5.39
C GLN A 319 38.64 -45.96 4.70
N PRO A 320 38.78 -46.09 3.35
CA PRO A 320 38.26 -45.29 2.21
C PRO A 320 37.75 -46.11 0.97
N LEU A 321 37.47 -45.41 -0.15
CA LEU A 321 37.32 -45.92 -1.55
C LEU A 321 36.07 -46.82 -1.83
N ALA A 322 35.55 -46.97 -3.07
CA ALA A 322 35.60 -46.14 -4.30
C ALA A 322 34.45 -46.53 -5.27
N ARG A 323 34.31 -45.77 -6.36
CA ARG A 323 33.33 -45.88 -7.47
C ARG A 323 33.00 -47.31 -7.96
N SER A 324 31.71 -47.58 -8.20
CA SER A 324 31.17 -48.00 -9.51
C SER A 324 29.62 -47.92 -9.53
N GLU A 325 29.03 -47.87 -10.72
CA GLU A 325 27.57 -47.93 -10.94
C GLU A 325 27.04 -49.39 -10.88
N ILE A 326 25.73 -49.57 -10.61
CA ILE A 326 24.76 -50.44 -11.32
C ILE A 326 23.42 -50.47 -10.55
N ASP A 327 22.32 -50.71 -11.28
CA ASP A 327 20.93 -50.70 -10.81
C ASP A 327 20.62 -51.74 -9.71
N ILE A 328 19.68 -51.39 -8.82
CA ILE A 328 18.88 -52.35 -8.04
C ILE A 328 17.40 -51.91 -8.07
N LEU A 329 16.50 -52.87 -8.30
CA LEU A 329 15.05 -52.70 -8.36
C LEU A 329 14.42 -52.44 -6.96
N PRO A 330 13.25 -51.79 -6.88
CA PRO A 330 12.54 -51.63 -5.61
C PRO A 330 11.85 -52.94 -5.20
N GLU A 331 12.33 -53.58 -4.13
CA GLU A 331 11.59 -54.64 -3.42
C GLU A 331 10.67 -54.08 -2.31
N PRO A 332 9.59 -54.79 -1.97
CA PRO A 332 8.49 -54.23 -1.19
C PRO A 332 8.69 -54.25 0.33
N LEU A 333 8.12 -53.26 1.00
CA LEU A 333 7.93 -53.25 2.45
C LEU A 333 6.93 -54.33 2.88
N LEU A 334 7.28 -55.11 3.91
CA LEU A 334 6.34 -55.95 4.66
C LEU A 334 6.03 -55.31 6.03
N PRO A 335 4.80 -55.44 6.55
CA PRO A 335 4.32 -54.64 7.67
C PRO A 335 4.72 -55.20 9.05
N LEU A 336 4.83 -54.30 10.03
CA LEU A 336 4.74 -54.61 11.45
C LEU A 336 3.50 -53.92 12.04
N ALA A 337 2.87 -54.58 13.01
CA ALA A 337 1.45 -54.40 13.29
C ALA A 337 1.11 -53.33 14.32
N ASP A 338 -0.15 -52.88 14.23
CA ASP A 338 -0.98 -52.12 15.17
C ASP A 338 -0.37 -51.76 16.54
N SER A 339 -0.17 -50.44 16.74
CA SER A 339 -0.40 -49.81 18.03
C SER A 339 -1.05 -48.44 17.83
N THR A 340 -2.32 -48.33 18.25
CA THR A 340 -3.08 -47.11 18.64
C THR A 340 -2.69 -45.76 18.00
N SER A 341 -3.66 -45.15 17.31
CA SER A 341 -3.61 -43.81 16.70
C SER A 341 -2.79 -42.76 17.44
N HIS A 342 -1.65 -42.39 16.87
CA HIS A 342 -0.90 -41.17 17.20
C HIS A 342 -1.07 -40.14 16.08
N THR A 343 -1.94 -39.14 16.28
CA THR A 343 -1.82 -37.86 15.57
C THR A 343 -0.63 -37.10 16.16
N PRO A 344 0.46 -36.88 15.42
CA PRO A 344 1.66 -36.26 15.98
C PRO A 344 1.44 -34.75 16.21
N PHE A 345 1.68 -34.32 17.44
CA PHE A 345 1.61 -32.95 17.99
C PHE A 345 0.21 -32.32 18.19
N PRO A 346 -0.05 -31.71 19.36
CA PRO A 346 -1.08 -30.70 19.48
C PRO A 346 -0.64 -29.44 18.72
N TRP A 347 -1.57 -28.82 17.98
CA TRP A 347 -1.24 -27.66 17.15
C TRP A 347 -0.79 -26.46 17.98
N ARG A 348 0.11 -25.67 17.41
CA ARG A 348 0.79 -24.56 18.10
C ARG A 348 0.09 -23.25 17.76
N ARG A 349 -0.25 -22.48 18.78
CA ARG A 349 -0.93 -21.19 18.66
C ARG A 349 0.07 -20.11 18.28
N GLY A 350 -0.24 -19.30 17.28
CA GLY A 350 0.65 -18.20 16.95
C GLY A 350 0.00 -17.11 16.13
N VAL A 351 0.71 -16.00 16.09
CA VAL A 351 0.38 -14.85 15.23
C VAL A 351 1.53 -14.61 14.28
N VAL A 352 1.22 -14.45 13.00
CA VAL A 352 2.08 -13.74 12.05
C VAL A 352 1.70 -12.27 12.15
N ILE A 353 2.64 -11.42 12.55
CA ILE A 353 2.50 -9.97 12.44
C ILE A 353 2.84 -9.60 11.00
N ASP A 354 1.85 -9.09 10.27
CA ASP A 354 1.95 -8.63 8.90
C ASP A 354 2.37 -7.15 8.86
N CYS A 355 3.62 -6.93 8.49
CA CYS A 355 4.20 -5.61 8.24
C CYS A 355 3.86 -5.10 6.81
N TYR A 356 2.62 -5.31 6.37
CA TYR A 356 2.09 -4.89 5.05
C TYR A 356 2.85 -5.44 3.83
N ASP A 357 3.38 -6.66 3.90
CA ASP A 357 4.02 -7.31 2.76
C ASP A 357 3.00 -7.98 1.83
N SER A 358 3.32 -8.09 0.54
CA SER A 358 2.55 -8.87 -0.43
C SER A 358 2.95 -10.35 -0.47
N TYR A 359 3.87 -10.80 0.38
CA TYR A 359 4.29 -12.19 0.49
C TYR A 359 3.90 -12.84 1.82
N THR A 360 3.44 -12.10 2.85
CA THR A 360 3.15 -12.61 4.20
C THR A 360 2.33 -13.90 4.20
N ASN A 361 1.27 -13.98 3.40
CA ASN A 361 0.38 -15.14 3.35
C ASN A 361 1.09 -16.42 2.86
N ASN A 362 2.15 -16.30 2.04
CA ASN A 362 2.95 -17.45 1.58
C ASN A 362 3.62 -18.21 2.74
N LEU A 363 3.85 -17.55 3.88
CA LEU A 363 4.39 -18.18 5.10
C LEU A 363 3.48 -19.30 5.61
N LEU A 364 2.15 -19.20 5.41
CA LEU A 364 1.21 -20.24 5.83
C LEU A 364 1.48 -21.60 5.16
N GLN A 365 1.93 -21.60 3.89
CA GLN A 365 2.27 -22.83 3.20
C GLN A 365 3.50 -23.54 3.80
N LEU A 366 4.32 -22.84 4.59
CA LEU A 366 5.49 -23.44 5.25
C LEU A 366 5.10 -24.33 6.45
N PHE A 367 3.89 -24.18 7.00
CA PHE A 367 3.37 -25.03 8.08
C PHE A 367 2.91 -26.42 7.57
N GLN A 368 2.69 -26.59 6.27
CA GLN A 368 2.22 -27.84 5.66
C GLN A 368 3.35 -28.88 5.55
N GLN A 369 3.54 -29.71 6.58
CA GLN A 369 4.71 -30.60 6.66
C GLN A 369 4.62 -31.91 5.85
N ASP A 370 3.44 -32.32 5.39
CA ASP A 370 3.23 -33.59 4.66
C ASP A 370 2.38 -33.38 3.39
N PRO A 371 2.81 -33.84 2.19
CA PRO A 371 2.02 -33.76 0.95
C PRO A 371 0.76 -34.66 0.97
N THR A 372 0.69 -35.70 1.81
CA THR A 372 -0.54 -36.44 2.11
C THR A 372 -1.40 -35.71 3.13
N THR A 373 -1.55 -34.40 2.93
CA THR A 373 -2.20 -33.45 3.84
C THR A 373 -3.60 -33.93 4.25
N PRO A 374 -3.89 -34.12 5.55
CA PRO A 374 -5.21 -34.55 6.00
C PRO A 374 -6.32 -33.57 5.61
N ALA A 375 -7.50 -34.10 5.28
CA ALA A 375 -8.70 -33.30 5.10
C ALA A 375 -8.96 -32.46 6.37
N GLY A 376 -8.98 -31.13 6.23
CA GLY A 376 -9.11 -30.20 7.36
C GLY A 376 -7.81 -29.52 7.81
N PHE A 377 -6.68 -29.69 7.13
CA PHE A 377 -5.45 -28.91 7.43
C PHE A 377 -5.73 -27.40 7.46
N ASP A 378 -6.41 -26.86 6.47
CA ASP A 378 -6.72 -25.42 6.38
C ASP A 378 -7.61 -24.94 7.55
N ALA A 379 -8.61 -25.74 7.93
CA ALA A 379 -9.48 -25.46 9.08
C ALA A 379 -8.76 -25.61 10.44
N THR A 380 -7.72 -26.45 10.51
CA THR A 380 -6.91 -26.59 11.71
C THR A 380 -5.86 -25.49 11.81
N LEU A 381 -5.30 -25.05 10.67
CA LEU A 381 -4.39 -23.91 10.59
C LEU A 381 -5.12 -22.62 10.98
N SER A 382 -6.29 -22.32 10.43
CA SER A 382 -7.07 -21.12 10.78
C SER A 382 -7.58 -21.11 12.24
N ALA A 383 -7.66 -22.28 12.88
CA ALA A 383 -7.98 -22.40 14.30
C ALA A 383 -6.79 -22.11 15.24
N HIS A 384 -5.54 -22.16 14.75
CA HIS A 384 -4.33 -22.05 15.58
C HIS A 384 -3.36 -20.94 15.15
N VAL A 385 -3.37 -20.51 13.90
CA VAL A 385 -2.51 -19.43 13.39
C VAL A 385 -3.39 -18.31 12.86
N ALA A 386 -3.20 -17.11 13.42
CA ALA A 386 -3.81 -15.88 12.93
C ALA A 386 -2.77 -14.99 12.24
N VAL A 387 -3.21 -14.12 11.33
CA VAL A 387 -2.39 -13.07 10.72
C VAL A 387 -3.01 -11.73 11.11
N LEU A 388 -2.25 -10.90 11.83
CA LEU A 388 -2.67 -9.59 12.33
C LEU A 388 -1.73 -8.53 11.75
N ARG A 389 -2.21 -7.35 11.33
CA ARG A 389 -1.28 -6.31 10.87
C ARG A 389 -0.56 -5.63 12.01
N ALA A 390 0.64 -5.13 11.72
CA ALA A 390 1.51 -4.41 12.63
C ALA A 390 0.82 -3.27 13.42
N ASP A 391 -0.16 -2.60 12.82
CA ASP A 391 -0.89 -1.45 13.37
C ASP A 391 -2.35 -1.76 13.80
N GLN A 392 -2.82 -2.99 13.61
CA GLN A 392 -4.24 -3.36 13.77
C GLN A 392 -4.74 -3.32 15.22
N ILE A 393 -3.84 -3.47 16.19
CA ILE A 393 -4.14 -3.58 17.62
C ILE A 393 -3.06 -2.85 18.41
N SER A 394 -3.45 -2.09 19.44
CA SER A 394 -2.46 -1.37 20.24
C SER A 394 -1.64 -2.31 21.13
N TRP A 395 -0.39 -1.95 21.42
CA TRP A 395 0.47 -2.75 22.28
C TRP A 395 -0.16 -3.12 23.65
N PRO A 396 -0.85 -2.22 24.38
CA PRO A 396 -1.53 -2.59 25.64
C PRO A 396 -2.60 -3.67 25.46
N GLU A 397 -3.33 -3.65 24.35
CA GLU A 397 -4.37 -4.65 24.03
C GLU A 397 -3.74 -5.96 23.57
N PHE A 398 -2.75 -5.92 22.69
CA PHE A 398 -2.00 -7.11 22.26
C PHE A 398 -1.35 -7.82 23.45
N ARG A 399 -0.66 -7.08 24.32
CA ARG A 399 -0.01 -7.60 25.54
C ARG A 399 -1.01 -8.26 26.51
N SER A 400 -2.22 -7.72 26.64
CA SER A 400 -3.20 -8.18 27.65
C SER A 400 -4.18 -9.23 27.14
N GLN A 401 -4.52 -9.21 25.85
CA GLN A 401 -5.57 -10.06 25.25
C GLN A 401 -4.99 -11.13 24.32
N VAL A 402 -4.01 -10.78 23.49
CA VAL A 402 -3.48 -11.67 22.44
C VAL A 402 -2.31 -12.50 22.96
N LEU A 403 -1.23 -11.84 23.39
CA LEU A 403 0.04 -12.45 23.80
C LEU A 403 -0.09 -13.60 24.81
N PRO A 404 -0.96 -13.56 25.85
CA PRO A 404 -1.09 -14.66 26.82
C PRO A 404 -1.67 -15.97 26.24
N ASN A 405 -2.18 -15.94 25.00
CA ASN A 405 -2.77 -17.08 24.31
C ASN A 405 -1.87 -17.66 23.21
N LEU A 406 -0.65 -17.15 23.03
CA LEU A 406 0.27 -17.56 21.97
C LEU A 406 1.33 -18.54 22.47
N ASP A 407 1.69 -19.50 21.61
CA ASP A 407 2.91 -20.32 21.77
C ASP A 407 4.10 -19.71 21.00
N PHE A 408 3.86 -18.94 19.93
CA PHE A 408 4.92 -18.29 19.14
C PHE A 408 4.43 -17.02 18.41
N VAL A 409 5.38 -16.21 17.94
CA VAL A 409 5.14 -15.11 16.99
C VAL A 409 6.08 -15.23 15.78
N ILE A 410 5.59 -14.87 14.60
CA ILE A 410 6.42 -14.63 13.40
C ILE A 410 6.26 -13.15 13.04
N LEU A 411 7.36 -12.43 12.84
CA LEU A 411 7.35 -11.11 12.24
C LEU A 411 7.64 -11.27 10.74
N SER A 412 6.68 -10.87 9.90
CA SER A 412 6.79 -11.02 8.46
C SER A 412 7.89 -10.14 7.86
N PRO A 413 8.21 -10.34 6.57
CA PRO A 413 8.75 -9.28 5.73
C PRO A 413 7.87 -8.02 5.71
N GLY A 414 8.36 -6.96 5.07
CA GLY A 414 7.59 -5.74 4.83
C GLY A 414 8.41 -4.71 4.03
N PRO A 415 7.77 -3.65 3.50
CA PRO A 415 8.45 -2.47 3.00
C PRO A 415 8.84 -1.54 4.17
N GLY A 416 9.74 -0.60 3.91
CA GLY A 416 10.12 0.45 4.86
C GLY A 416 11.38 0.11 5.66
N SER A 417 11.44 0.54 6.92
CA SER A 417 12.66 0.52 7.73
C SER A 417 12.41 0.19 9.21
N PRO A 418 13.27 -0.60 9.88
CA PRO A 418 13.16 -0.87 11.32
C PRO A 418 13.35 0.38 12.20
N HIS A 419 13.87 1.47 11.64
CA HIS A 419 14.00 2.75 12.34
C HIS A 419 12.71 3.60 12.29
N VAL A 420 11.68 3.14 11.59
CA VAL A 420 10.34 3.75 11.54
C VAL A 420 9.38 2.86 12.33
N PRO A 421 8.97 3.25 13.56
CA PRO A 421 8.23 2.33 14.45
C PRO A 421 6.89 1.82 13.87
N THR A 422 6.25 2.54 12.96
CA THR A 422 5.00 2.11 12.32
C THR A 422 5.18 0.97 11.32
N ASP A 423 6.39 0.77 10.80
CA ASP A 423 6.65 -0.25 9.77
C ASP A 423 6.77 -1.66 10.40
N ILE A 424 7.06 -1.72 11.71
CA ILE A 424 7.11 -2.95 12.52
C ILE A 424 5.91 -3.03 13.50
N GLY A 425 5.40 -1.88 13.93
CA GLY A 425 4.27 -1.73 14.85
C GLY A 425 4.40 -2.58 16.10
N VAL A 426 3.33 -3.29 16.44
CA VAL A 426 3.23 -4.12 17.66
C VAL A 426 4.25 -5.27 17.71
N GLY A 427 4.84 -5.65 16.57
CA GLY A 427 5.97 -6.57 16.53
C GLY A 427 7.26 -5.97 17.10
N GLY A 428 7.46 -4.66 16.91
CA GLY A 428 8.57 -3.90 17.50
C GLY A 428 8.37 -3.67 19.00
N ASP A 429 7.13 -3.33 19.40
CA ASP A 429 6.77 -3.23 20.83
C ASP A 429 6.99 -4.54 21.58
N LEU A 430 6.66 -5.69 20.97
CA LEU A 430 6.92 -7.02 21.53
C LEU A 430 8.42 -7.27 21.72
N LEU A 431 9.24 -7.00 20.69
CA LEU A 431 10.70 -7.17 20.78
C LEU A 431 11.30 -6.28 21.86
N LEU A 432 10.89 -5.01 21.95
CA LEU A 432 11.33 -4.06 22.98
C LEU A 432 10.91 -4.50 24.39
N ALA A 433 9.69 -5.06 24.54
CA ALA A 433 9.22 -5.60 25.81
C ALA A 433 9.93 -6.90 26.23
N MET A 434 10.51 -7.64 25.29
CA MET A 434 11.35 -8.82 25.59
C MET A 434 12.78 -8.44 26.01
N THR A 435 13.27 -7.24 25.68
CA THR A 435 14.63 -6.80 26.00
C THR A 435 14.73 -5.87 27.22
N LEU A 436 13.66 -5.17 27.59
CA LEU A 436 13.63 -4.27 28.75
C LEU A 436 13.03 -4.94 30.01
N GLU A 437 13.87 -5.12 31.04
CA GLU A 437 13.45 -5.72 32.33
C GLU A 437 12.26 -5.00 32.97
N GLU A 438 12.19 -3.67 32.85
CA GLU A 438 11.11 -2.82 33.40
C GLU A 438 9.73 -3.14 32.80
N LEU A 439 9.66 -3.68 31.59
CA LEU A 439 8.39 -3.96 30.90
C LEU A 439 7.78 -5.31 31.29
N ALA A 440 8.55 -6.24 31.85
CA ALA A 440 8.10 -7.49 32.49
C ALA A 440 6.97 -8.26 31.75
N ILE A 441 7.32 -8.90 30.63
CA ILE A 441 6.50 -9.94 29.99
C ILE A 441 7.21 -11.30 30.06
N GLN A 442 6.45 -12.39 29.96
CA GLN A 442 7.04 -13.72 29.77
C GLN A 442 7.65 -13.80 28.36
N PRO A 443 8.91 -14.23 28.20
CA PRO A 443 9.50 -14.43 26.87
C PRO A 443 8.70 -15.43 26.03
N ILE A 444 8.59 -15.16 24.73
CA ILE A 444 7.92 -16.02 23.76
C ILE A 444 8.85 -16.25 22.55
N PRO A 445 8.87 -17.44 21.92
CA PRO A 445 9.65 -17.65 20.71
C PRO A 445 9.22 -16.74 19.56
N VAL A 446 10.17 -16.05 18.94
CA VAL A 446 9.93 -15.16 17.79
C VAL A 446 10.83 -15.56 16.61
N LEU A 447 10.24 -15.62 15.42
CA LEU A 447 10.97 -15.72 14.14
C LEU A 447 10.75 -14.44 13.32
N GLY A 448 11.80 -13.64 13.15
CA GLY A 448 11.79 -12.47 12.26
C GLY A 448 12.25 -12.79 10.84
N ILE A 449 11.57 -12.26 9.82
CA ILE A 449 11.90 -12.52 8.41
C ILE A 449 12.06 -11.18 7.69
N CYS A 450 13.15 -11.01 6.95
CA CYS A 450 13.47 -9.79 6.18
C CYS A 450 13.40 -8.50 7.04
N LEU A 451 12.34 -7.72 6.96
CA LEU A 451 12.13 -6.55 7.81
C LEU A 451 12.09 -6.93 9.31
N GLY A 452 11.46 -8.06 9.65
CA GLY A 452 11.48 -8.62 11.01
C GLY A 452 12.86 -9.09 11.48
N HIS A 453 13.80 -9.39 10.56
CA HIS A 453 15.20 -9.67 10.89
C HIS A 453 15.97 -8.40 11.22
N GLN A 454 15.74 -7.35 10.42
CA GLN A 454 16.35 -6.02 10.61
C GLN A 454 15.86 -5.36 11.90
N ALA A 455 14.56 -5.48 12.22
CA ALA A 455 13.98 -4.96 13.46
C ALA A 455 14.56 -5.63 14.72
N LEU A 456 14.76 -6.95 14.69
CA LEU A 456 15.42 -7.70 15.76
C LEU A 456 16.86 -7.19 16.00
N ALA A 457 17.63 -6.94 14.93
CA ALA A 457 18.98 -6.40 15.06
C ALA A 457 18.97 -4.96 15.60
N ALA A 458 18.15 -4.09 15.01
CA ALA A 458 18.08 -2.67 15.36
C ALA A 458 17.65 -2.42 16.82
N LEU A 459 16.63 -3.14 17.31
CA LEU A 459 16.13 -2.99 18.68
C LEU A 459 17.08 -3.55 19.75
N LEU A 460 18.06 -4.36 19.35
CA LEU A 460 19.17 -4.82 20.20
C LEU A 460 20.44 -3.94 20.07
N GLY A 461 20.38 -2.86 19.30
CA GLY A 461 21.49 -1.91 19.14
C GLY A 461 22.42 -2.18 17.96
N GLY A 462 22.09 -3.11 17.06
CA GLY A 462 22.80 -3.30 15.79
C GLY A 462 22.44 -2.22 14.76
N GLU A 463 23.38 -1.88 13.88
CA GLU A 463 23.15 -0.92 12.80
C GLU A 463 22.53 -1.60 11.56
N VAL A 464 21.53 -0.96 10.95
CA VAL A 464 20.90 -1.41 9.70
C VAL A 464 21.21 -0.40 8.61
N VAL A 465 21.88 -0.86 7.56
CA VAL A 465 22.53 -0.05 6.52
C VAL A 465 21.98 -0.44 5.14
N PRO A 466 22.15 0.40 4.10
CA PRO A 466 21.87 -0.02 2.72
C PRO A 466 22.68 -1.27 2.35
N ALA A 467 22.05 -2.24 1.68
CA ALA A 467 22.70 -3.45 1.21
C ALA A 467 23.78 -3.14 0.16
N GLY A 468 24.87 -3.90 0.15
CA GLY A 468 26.00 -3.70 -0.78
C GLY A 468 25.61 -3.90 -2.24
N GLU A 469 24.65 -4.81 -2.48
CA GLU A 469 23.88 -4.90 -3.72
C GLU A 469 22.38 -4.99 -3.39
N LEU A 470 21.53 -4.26 -4.13
CA LEU A 470 20.09 -4.32 -3.94
C LEU A 470 19.51 -5.53 -4.68
N VAL A 471 19.09 -6.53 -3.91
CA VAL A 471 18.67 -7.84 -4.42
C VAL A 471 17.14 -7.98 -4.27
N HIS A 472 16.42 -7.62 -5.32
CA HIS A 472 14.97 -7.82 -5.45
C HIS A 472 14.65 -8.98 -6.38
N GLY A 473 13.90 -9.98 -5.91
CA GLY A 473 13.44 -11.13 -6.71
C GLY A 473 14.54 -12.05 -7.23
N ARG A 474 15.78 -11.89 -6.75
CA ARG A 474 16.95 -12.66 -7.18
C ARG A 474 17.42 -13.62 -6.09
N THR A 475 18.06 -14.70 -6.53
CA THR A 475 18.57 -15.76 -5.66
C THR A 475 19.99 -15.46 -5.20
N VAL A 476 20.27 -15.55 -3.90
CA VAL A 476 21.61 -15.43 -3.32
C VAL A 476 22.06 -16.74 -2.67
N PRO A 477 23.38 -16.98 -2.57
CA PRO A 477 23.93 -18.06 -1.76
C PRO A 477 23.84 -17.72 -0.26
N ILE A 478 23.48 -18.71 0.55
CA ILE A 478 23.41 -18.64 2.02
C ILE A 478 24.27 -19.76 2.62
N GLN A 479 25.29 -19.39 3.37
CA GLN A 479 26.13 -20.30 4.16
C GLN A 479 25.67 -20.26 5.62
N HIS A 480 25.31 -21.41 6.19
CA HIS A 480 24.69 -21.52 7.52
C HIS A 480 25.47 -22.44 8.47
N THR A 481 25.21 -22.33 9.78
CA THR A 481 25.81 -23.20 10.83
C THR A 481 25.26 -24.62 10.85
N GLY A 482 23.99 -24.80 10.44
CA GLY A 482 23.28 -26.09 10.57
C GLY A 482 22.72 -26.35 11.98
N THR A 483 22.63 -25.30 12.80
CA THR A 483 22.10 -25.31 14.17
C THR A 483 20.84 -24.45 14.27
N GLY A 484 20.12 -24.52 15.40
CA GLY A 484 18.89 -23.75 15.60
C GLY A 484 17.86 -24.01 14.50
N ILE A 485 17.35 -22.95 13.88
CA ILE A 485 16.41 -23.02 12.75
C ILE A 485 17.00 -23.71 11.49
N PHE A 486 18.32 -23.88 11.38
CA PHE A 486 18.98 -24.59 10.28
C PHE A 486 19.28 -26.08 10.59
N LYS A 487 18.80 -26.63 11.71
CA LYS A 487 18.95 -28.04 12.11
C LYS A 487 18.57 -29.00 10.97
N GLY A 488 19.39 -30.02 10.74
CA GLY A 488 19.17 -31.03 9.70
C GLY A 488 19.55 -30.61 8.26
N LEU A 489 19.72 -29.31 7.98
CA LEU A 489 20.35 -28.86 6.74
C LEU A 489 21.87 -29.10 6.85
N ASN A 490 22.52 -29.47 5.74
CA ASN A 490 23.95 -29.79 5.73
C ASN A 490 24.80 -28.51 5.62
N PRO A 491 25.53 -28.07 6.66
CA PRO A 491 26.27 -26.80 6.65
C PRO A 491 27.49 -26.79 5.71
N ARG A 492 27.80 -27.91 5.02
CA ARG A 492 28.77 -27.93 3.90
C ARG A 492 28.13 -27.67 2.54
N ARG A 493 26.83 -27.36 2.50
CA ARG A 493 26.12 -26.94 1.30
C ARG A 493 25.63 -25.51 1.51
N VAL A 494 25.89 -24.68 0.50
CA VAL A 494 25.25 -23.38 0.35
C VAL A 494 23.79 -23.61 -0.04
N LEU A 495 22.87 -22.91 0.62
CA LEU A 495 21.47 -22.83 0.21
C LEU A 495 21.29 -21.68 -0.77
N HIS A 496 20.30 -21.79 -1.66
CA HIS A 496 19.98 -20.74 -2.62
C HIS A 496 18.59 -20.19 -2.30
N MET A 497 18.53 -18.96 -1.79
CA MET A 497 17.29 -18.34 -1.25
C MET A 497 17.05 -16.97 -1.89
N ILE A 498 15.80 -16.55 -1.98
CA ILE A 498 15.41 -15.25 -2.55
C ILE A 498 15.53 -14.12 -1.52
N ARG A 499 15.89 -12.93 -2.00
CA ARG A 499 15.83 -11.66 -1.27
C ARG A 499 14.87 -10.68 -1.96
N TYR A 500 14.29 -9.80 -1.16
CA TYR A 500 13.64 -8.57 -1.62
C TYR A 500 14.06 -7.32 -0.79
N ASN A 501 15.15 -7.42 -0.01
CA ASN A 501 15.60 -6.33 0.87
C ASN A 501 16.59 -5.36 0.21
N SER A 502 16.35 -4.06 0.41
CA SER A 502 17.30 -2.97 0.08
C SER A 502 18.23 -2.60 1.24
N LEU A 503 17.90 -3.03 2.47
CA LEU A 503 18.66 -2.81 3.70
C LEU A 503 19.24 -4.14 4.22
N THR A 504 20.32 -4.10 5.00
CA THR A 504 20.97 -5.26 5.62
C THR A 504 21.52 -4.90 7.00
N VAL A 505 21.87 -5.88 7.83
CA VAL A 505 22.47 -5.65 9.16
C VAL A 505 23.99 -5.56 9.01
N ASP A 506 24.62 -4.53 9.58
CA ASP A 506 26.08 -4.40 9.58
C ASP A 506 26.70 -5.42 10.57
N PRO A 507 27.55 -6.37 10.11
CA PRO A 507 28.16 -7.38 10.98
C PRO A 507 29.20 -6.81 11.96
N SER A 508 29.67 -5.58 11.77
CA SER A 508 30.66 -4.91 12.63
C SER A 508 30.04 -4.10 13.76
N ALA A 509 28.79 -3.63 13.58
CA ALA A 509 28.00 -2.92 14.60
C ALA A 509 27.14 -3.86 15.47
N LEU A 510 27.27 -5.17 15.29
CA LEU A 510 26.32 -6.16 15.80
C LEU A 510 26.53 -6.46 17.31
N PRO A 511 25.47 -6.41 18.15
CA PRO A 511 25.59 -6.55 19.61
C PRO A 511 26.05 -7.96 20.03
N SER A 512 26.74 -8.03 21.18
CA SER A 512 27.39 -9.25 21.68
C SER A 512 26.41 -10.38 22.05
N GLU A 513 25.15 -10.02 22.24
CA GLU A 513 23.99 -10.82 22.65
C GLU A 513 23.43 -11.67 21.51
N LEU A 514 23.79 -11.34 20.26
CA LEU A 514 23.42 -12.07 19.05
C LEU A 514 24.59 -12.93 18.53
N ASP A 515 24.27 -14.06 17.91
CA ASP A 515 25.17 -14.88 17.09
C ASP A 515 24.68 -14.87 15.63
N ILE A 516 25.62 -14.71 14.70
CA ILE A 516 25.39 -14.86 13.27
C ILE A 516 25.34 -16.36 12.94
N VAL A 517 24.16 -16.86 12.58
CA VAL A 517 23.91 -18.28 12.25
C VAL A 517 23.84 -18.55 10.74
N ALA A 518 23.74 -17.50 9.92
CA ALA A 518 23.95 -17.57 8.47
C ALA A 518 24.50 -16.25 7.89
N ILE A 519 25.28 -16.37 6.82
CA ILE A 519 25.82 -15.25 6.02
C ILE A 519 25.63 -15.52 4.51
N ASN A 520 25.72 -14.49 3.69
CA ASN A 520 26.07 -14.67 2.28
C ASN A 520 27.61 -14.87 2.20
N PRO A 521 28.11 -15.99 1.62
CA PRO A 521 29.55 -16.26 1.54
C PRO A 521 30.31 -15.43 0.49
N GLU A 522 29.62 -14.64 -0.35
CA GLU A 522 30.23 -13.85 -1.42
C GLU A 522 30.63 -12.42 -0.97
N ASP A 523 29.81 -11.79 -0.12
CA ASP A 523 30.00 -10.42 0.39
C ASP A 523 30.18 -10.34 1.92
N GLY A 524 29.75 -11.37 2.66
CA GLY A 524 29.74 -11.40 4.12
C GLY A 524 28.48 -10.81 4.78
N GLU A 525 27.45 -10.44 4.02
CA GLU A 525 26.21 -9.88 4.57
C GLU A 525 25.50 -10.87 5.52
N VAL A 526 24.94 -10.35 6.60
CA VAL A 526 24.23 -11.14 7.62
C VAL A 526 22.93 -11.70 7.03
N MET A 527 22.78 -13.02 7.04
CA MET A 527 21.63 -13.72 6.47
C MET A 527 20.74 -14.43 7.51
N GLY A 528 21.24 -14.61 8.73
CA GLY A 528 20.44 -15.12 9.84
C GLY A 528 21.09 -14.90 11.20
N LEU A 529 20.26 -14.58 12.19
CA LEU A 529 20.66 -14.26 13.56
C LEU A 529 19.92 -15.14 14.57
N GLN A 530 20.58 -15.38 15.70
CA GLN A 530 19.99 -16.03 16.88
C GLN A 530 20.45 -15.29 18.13
N HIS A 531 19.55 -15.05 19.08
CA HIS A 531 19.89 -14.48 20.37
C HIS A 531 20.38 -15.55 21.37
N LYS A 532 21.33 -15.18 22.24
CA LYS A 532 22.04 -16.13 23.12
C LYS A 532 21.22 -16.68 24.29
N THR A 533 20.29 -15.89 24.82
CA THR A 533 19.47 -16.25 25.98
C THR A 533 17.96 -16.22 25.69
N LEU A 534 17.43 -15.10 25.19
CA LEU A 534 16.05 -14.98 24.70
C LEU A 534 15.79 -15.89 23.48
N PRO A 535 14.57 -16.43 23.30
CA PRO A 535 14.21 -17.32 22.18
C PRO A 535 13.92 -16.56 20.88
N LEU A 536 14.84 -15.68 20.46
CA LEU A 536 14.71 -14.82 19.29
C LEU A 536 15.59 -15.35 18.14
N TYR A 537 14.99 -15.53 16.97
CA TYR A 537 15.62 -16.05 15.75
C TYR A 537 15.21 -15.21 14.54
N SER A 538 16.06 -15.08 13.52
CA SER A 538 15.65 -14.40 12.29
C SER A 538 16.47 -14.74 11.04
N VAL A 539 15.92 -14.44 9.87
CA VAL A 539 16.55 -14.60 8.55
C VAL A 539 16.32 -13.39 7.64
N GLN A 540 17.33 -12.95 6.89
CA GLN A 540 17.22 -11.80 5.97
C GLN A 540 16.57 -12.17 4.63
N PHE A 541 16.67 -13.44 4.22
CA PHE A 541 16.07 -13.99 3.01
C PHE A 541 14.61 -14.45 3.24
N HIS A 542 13.90 -14.70 2.14
CA HIS A 542 12.49 -15.08 2.11
C HIS A 542 12.31 -16.60 1.92
N PRO A 543 12.08 -17.38 2.99
CA PRO A 543 11.84 -18.83 2.89
C PRO A 543 10.54 -19.20 2.17
N GLU A 544 9.59 -18.27 2.08
CA GLU A 544 8.24 -18.47 1.55
C GLU A 544 8.12 -18.33 0.03
N SER A 545 9.07 -17.66 -0.63
CA SER A 545 9.10 -17.48 -2.09
C SER A 545 9.16 -18.83 -2.82
N ILE A 546 8.42 -18.95 -3.92
CA ILE A 546 8.29 -20.20 -4.67
C ILE A 546 9.64 -20.68 -5.25
N SER A 547 10.58 -19.77 -5.48
CA SER A 547 11.94 -20.11 -5.91
C SER A 547 12.79 -20.65 -4.76
N SER A 548 12.77 -20.03 -3.58
CA SER A 548 13.46 -20.54 -2.36
C SER A 548 13.04 -21.98 -2.00
N ARG A 549 11.76 -22.30 -2.25
CA ARG A 549 11.16 -23.62 -2.01
C ARG A 549 11.54 -24.67 -3.06
N ARG A 550 12.05 -24.27 -4.23
CA ARG A 550 12.34 -25.15 -5.39
C ARG A 550 13.82 -25.25 -5.76
N SER A 551 14.66 -24.30 -5.34
CA SER A 551 16.09 -24.19 -5.66
C SER A 551 16.98 -25.26 -4.99
N ASN A 552 16.59 -25.77 -3.83
CA ASN A 552 17.49 -26.49 -2.91
C ASN A 552 17.47 -28.02 -3.05
N TYR A 553 17.74 -28.54 -4.26
CA TYR A 553 17.92 -29.98 -4.54
C TYR A 553 16.80 -30.89 -3.99
N ALA A 554 15.54 -30.56 -4.29
CA ALA A 554 14.33 -31.24 -3.82
C ALA A 554 14.06 -31.20 -2.30
N ILE A 555 14.77 -30.35 -1.54
CA ILE A 555 14.45 -30.00 -0.15
C ILE A 555 13.78 -28.62 -0.13
N ASP A 556 12.55 -28.54 0.37
CA ASP A 556 11.90 -27.27 0.68
C ASP A 556 12.53 -26.70 1.97
N ALA A 557 13.61 -25.94 1.81
CA ALA A 557 14.40 -25.40 2.92
C ALA A 557 13.58 -24.45 3.81
N GLY A 558 12.59 -23.74 3.24
CA GLY A 558 11.66 -22.89 3.98
C GLY A 558 10.77 -23.69 4.93
N LYS A 559 10.19 -24.80 4.45
CA LYS A 559 9.43 -25.74 5.30
C LYS A 559 10.29 -26.32 6.42
N LEU A 560 11.55 -26.65 6.16
CA LEU A 560 12.44 -27.19 7.20
C LEU A 560 12.84 -26.11 8.24
N ILE A 561 13.07 -24.87 7.83
CA ILE A 561 13.32 -23.74 8.75
C ILE A 561 12.11 -23.51 9.68
N VAL A 562 10.90 -23.44 9.13
CA VAL A 562 9.67 -23.27 9.95
C VAL A 562 9.41 -24.49 10.83
N ARG A 563 9.65 -25.72 10.34
CA ARG A 563 9.59 -26.94 11.18
C ARG A 563 10.56 -26.87 12.35
N ASN A 564 11.82 -26.52 12.12
CA ASN A 564 12.82 -26.40 13.18
C ASN A 564 12.44 -25.31 14.21
N PHE A 565 11.84 -24.21 13.76
CA PHE A 565 11.29 -23.20 14.66
C PHE A 565 10.10 -23.74 15.49
N MET A 566 9.20 -24.54 14.89
CA MET A 566 8.13 -25.21 15.63
C MET A 566 8.63 -26.24 16.66
N ASP A 567 9.73 -26.95 16.36
CA ASP A 567 10.40 -27.83 17.33
C ASP A 567 10.97 -26.99 18.51
N ILE A 568 11.63 -25.87 18.23
CA ILE A 568 12.15 -24.91 19.23
C ILE A 568 11.03 -24.34 20.11
N VAL A 569 9.85 -24.08 19.54
CA VAL A 569 8.66 -23.61 20.27
C VAL A 569 8.21 -24.64 21.31
N ASP A 570 8.11 -25.92 20.94
CA ASP A 570 7.73 -26.96 21.89
C ASP A 570 8.82 -27.13 22.97
N ASP A 571 10.10 -27.21 22.59
CA ASP A 571 11.24 -27.34 23.52
C ASP A 571 11.21 -26.20 24.57
N PHE A 572 11.02 -24.94 24.14
CA PHE A 572 10.90 -23.79 25.04
C PHE A 572 9.74 -23.94 26.04
N TRP A 573 8.56 -24.38 25.58
CA TRP A 573 7.39 -24.50 26.44
C TRP A 573 7.42 -25.72 27.37
N THR A 574 8.26 -26.73 27.11
CA THR A 574 8.49 -27.83 28.09
C THR A 574 9.09 -27.34 29.41
N THR A 575 9.90 -26.27 29.37
CA THR A 575 10.57 -25.71 30.56
C THR A 575 9.90 -24.44 31.10
N ASN A 576 9.15 -23.71 30.29
CA ASN A 576 8.57 -22.41 30.66
C ASN A 576 7.06 -22.44 31.01
N GLY A 577 6.39 -23.59 30.88
CA GLY A 577 5.00 -23.79 31.30
C GLY A 577 3.97 -23.24 30.30
N ARG A 578 3.59 -24.10 29.34
CA ARG A 578 2.68 -23.74 28.23
C ARG A 578 1.29 -23.26 28.71
N PRO A 579 0.72 -22.16 28.16
CA PRO A 579 -0.65 -21.74 28.48
C PRO A 579 -1.68 -22.80 28.04
N GLN A 580 -2.72 -23.07 28.83
CA GLN A 580 -3.56 -24.28 28.69
C GLN A 580 -4.69 -24.23 27.63
N SER A 581 -4.96 -23.08 27.02
CA SER A 581 -6.11 -22.85 26.12
C SER A 581 -5.85 -23.24 24.65
N LEU A 582 -6.36 -24.37 24.18
CA LEU A 582 -6.43 -24.74 22.75
C LEU A 582 -7.90 -24.86 22.31
N PRO A 583 -8.32 -24.37 21.12
CA PRO A 583 -7.54 -23.67 20.07
C PRO A 583 -7.34 -22.16 20.40
N LEU A 584 -6.99 -21.31 19.42
CA LEU A 584 -6.99 -19.86 19.63
C LEU A 584 -8.39 -19.35 20.02
N PRO A 585 -8.49 -18.42 21.02
CA PRO A 585 -9.72 -17.73 21.36
C PRO A 585 -10.47 -17.17 20.15
N PRO A 586 -11.82 -17.28 20.08
CA PRO A 586 -12.60 -16.77 18.96
C PRO A 586 -12.32 -15.30 18.63
N ASP A 587 -12.13 -14.45 19.63
CA ASP A 587 -11.93 -13.02 19.40
C ASP A 587 -10.55 -12.68 18.83
N ILE A 588 -9.52 -13.49 19.09
CA ILE A 588 -8.23 -13.40 18.37
C ILE A 588 -8.41 -13.87 16.91
N ARG A 589 -9.21 -14.91 16.68
CA ARG A 589 -9.48 -15.42 15.31
C ARG A 589 -10.30 -14.41 14.48
N LYS A 590 -11.22 -13.64 15.10
CA LYS A 590 -11.93 -12.52 14.46
C LYS A 590 -11.01 -11.36 14.02
N LEU A 591 -9.84 -11.21 14.65
CA LEU A 591 -8.83 -10.23 14.21
C LEU A 591 -8.00 -10.72 13.02
N CYS A 592 -8.07 -12.01 12.65
CA CYS A 592 -7.25 -12.54 11.55
C CYS A 592 -7.65 -11.94 10.19
N VAL A 593 -6.76 -11.16 9.56
CA VAL A 593 -7.07 -10.45 8.30
C VAL A 593 -7.30 -11.36 7.10
N LEU A 594 -6.84 -12.62 7.17
CA LEU A 594 -7.13 -13.65 6.18
C LEU A 594 -8.55 -14.23 6.30
N ASN A 595 -9.16 -14.18 7.48
CA ASN A 595 -10.42 -14.86 7.79
C ASN A 595 -11.61 -13.90 7.88
N ALA A 596 -11.74 -13.01 6.90
CA ALA A 596 -13.01 -12.36 6.55
C ALA A 596 -14.01 -13.38 5.94
N ILE A 597 -14.30 -14.43 6.73
CA ILE A 597 -15.20 -15.56 6.48
C ILE A 597 -16.02 -15.86 7.75
N ASP A 598 -15.47 -15.65 8.95
CA ASP A 598 -16.21 -15.80 10.22
C ASP A 598 -17.15 -14.61 10.53
N SER A 599 -17.25 -13.59 9.67
CA SER A 599 -18.24 -12.50 9.79
C SER A 599 -19.70 -12.94 9.61
N VAL A 600 -19.93 -14.19 9.18
CA VAL A 600 -21.25 -14.83 9.15
C VAL A 600 -21.59 -15.53 10.48
N SER A 601 -20.72 -15.43 11.51
CA SER A 601 -20.97 -16.01 12.85
C SER A 601 -21.80 -15.12 13.78
N ASP A 602 -22.15 -13.90 13.36
CA ASP A 602 -23.28 -13.16 13.92
C ASP A 602 -24.57 -13.58 13.19
N GLY A 603 -25.69 -13.67 13.92
CA GLY A 603 -26.82 -14.57 13.61
C GLY A 603 -27.72 -14.27 12.40
N SER A 604 -27.19 -13.82 11.26
CA SER A 604 -27.97 -13.58 10.03
C SER A 604 -27.17 -13.80 8.74
N LEU A 605 -27.81 -14.44 7.76
CA LEU A 605 -27.30 -14.62 6.38
C LEU A 605 -26.16 -15.65 6.17
N PHE A 606 -26.07 -16.66 7.05
CA PHE A 606 -25.84 -18.00 6.51
C PHE A 606 -27.02 -18.36 5.61
N VAL A 607 -26.88 -18.17 4.29
CA VAL A 607 -27.76 -18.82 3.33
C VAL A 607 -27.33 -20.28 3.27
N GLU A 608 -27.90 -21.10 4.15
CA GLU A 608 -27.99 -22.53 3.91
C GLU A 608 -28.53 -22.73 2.48
N LYS A 609 -27.86 -23.58 1.69
CA LYS A 609 -28.20 -23.81 0.28
C LYS A 609 -29.72 -24.14 0.20
N PRO A 610 -30.58 -23.25 -0.35
CA PRO A 610 -32.00 -23.28 0.02
C PRO A 610 -32.66 -24.61 -0.30
N ILE A 611 -33.08 -25.35 0.73
CA ILE A 611 -33.62 -26.70 0.60
C ILE A 611 -34.97 -26.61 -0.13
N GLY A 612 -34.94 -26.86 -1.44
CA GLY A 612 -36.13 -26.89 -2.30
C GLY A 612 -36.70 -25.52 -2.68
N ARG A 613 -35.86 -24.61 -3.22
CA ARG A 613 -36.38 -23.58 -4.15
C ARG A 613 -36.35 -24.11 -5.58
N ASP A 614 -37.50 -24.08 -6.25
CA ASP A 614 -37.56 -24.28 -7.70
C ASP A 614 -36.82 -23.11 -8.40
N PRO A 615 -36.04 -23.35 -9.46
CA PRO A 615 -35.28 -22.32 -10.15
C PRO A 615 -36.19 -21.36 -10.93
N THR A 616 -36.11 -20.05 -10.65
CA THR A 616 -36.87 -18.99 -11.35
C THR A 616 -36.43 -18.84 -12.81
N TYR A 617 -35.18 -19.14 -13.13
CA TYR A 617 -34.61 -18.99 -14.47
C TYR A 617 -33.95 -20.28 -14.95
N SER A 618 -33.87 -20.48 -16.27
CA SER A 618 -33.08 -21.54 -16.91
C SER A 618 -32.30 -20.96 -18.08
N VAL A 619 -31.02 -21.32 -18.23
CA VAL A 619 -30.24 -20.98 -19.42
C VAL A 619 -30.60 -21.97 -20.54
N GLN A 620 -31.36 -21.51 -21.53
CA GLN A 620 -31.65 -22.29 -22.73
C GLN A 620 -30.51 -22.14 -23.75
N ARG A 621 -30.19 -23.23 -24.44
CA ARG A 621 -29.07 -23.33 -25.39
C ARG A 621 -29.59 -23.90 -26.71
N HIS A 622 -29.26 -23.25 -27.82
CA HIS A 622 -29.72 -23.63 -29.16
C HIS A 622 -28.55 -23.65 -30.14
N ASN A 623 -28.29 -24.79 -30.78
CA ASN A 623 -27.28 -24.86 -31.85
C ASN A 623 -27.75 -24.06 -33.07
N ILE A 624 -26.87 -23.25 -33.65
CA ILE A 624 -27.18 -22.44 -34.85
C ILE A 624 -26.24 -22.73 -36.04
N ASP A 625 -25.46 -23.82 -36.02
CA ASP A 625 -24.48 -24.17 -37.09
C ASP A 625 -25.12 -24.39 -38.48
N SER A 626 -26.39 -24.77 -38.51
CA SER A 626 -27.21 -24.86 -39.73
C SER A 626 -27.60 -23.49 -40.29
N LEU A 627 -27.57 -22.44 -39.46
CA LEU A 627 -27.94 -21.07 -39.85
C LEU A 627 -26.73 -20.25 -40.33
N ILE A 628 -25.51 -20.60 -39.90
CA ILE A 628 -24.29 -19.87 -40.26
C ILE A 628 -23.91 -20.16 -41.73
N PRO A 629 -23.82 -19.13 -42.61
CA PRO A 629 -23.41 -19.30 -44.00
C PRO A 629 -22.03 -19.98 -44.12
N PRO A 630 -21.77 -20.83 -45.13
CA PRO A 630 -20.52 -21.59 -45.23
C PRO A 630 -19.24 -20.74 -45.16
N PHE A 631 -19.23 -19.55 -45.78
CA PHE A 631 -18.11 -18.60 -45.72
C PHE A 631 -17.94 -17.93 -44.34
N ALA A 632 -19.00 -17.85 -43.54
CA ALA A 632 -19.02 -17.19 -42.24
C ALA A 632 -18.66 -18.13 -41.06
N ARG A 633 -18.71 -19.46 -41.25
CA ARG A 633 -18.51 -20.46 -40.17
C ARG A 633 -17.22 -20.28 -39.36
N GLY A 634 -16.13 -19.92 -40.02
CA GLY A 634 -14.84 -19.65 -39.40
C GLY A 634 -14.53 -18.16 -39.19
N ARG A 635 -15.54 -17.28 -39.30
CA ARG A 635 -15.40 -15.81 -39.35
C ARG A 635 -16.33 -15.12 -38.35
N PRO A 636 -15.99 -15.12 -37.05
CA PRO A 636 -16.84 -14.51 -36.02
C PRO A 636 -17.06 -13.02 -36.20
N ASP A 637 -16.14 -12.33 -36.90
CA ASP A 637 -16.28 -10.94 -37.31
C ASP A 637 -17.51 -10.70 -38.20
N LEU A 638 -17.83 -11.62 -39.13
CA LEU A 638 -18.99 -11.51 -40.01
C LEU A 638 -20.30 -11.84 -39.29
N VAL A 639 -20.27 -12.80 -38.37
CA VAL A 639 -21.44 -13.15 -37.55
C VAL A 639 -21.77 -12.04 -36.56
N PHE A 640 -20.77 -11.43 -35.93
CA PHE A 640 -20.93 -10.26 -35.07
C PHE A 640 -21.53 -9.08 -35.85
N GLU A 641 -20.97 -8.74 -37.01
CA GLU A 641 -21.42 -7.64 -37.86
C GLU A 641 -22.89 -7.80 -38.32
N ALA A 642 -23.34 -9.03 -38.59
CA ALA A 642 -24.71 -9.31 -39.02
C ALA A 642 -25.73 -9.42 -37.86
N THR A 643 -25.32 -9.93 -36.69
CA THR A 643 -26.25 -10.29 -35.59
C THR A 643 -26.27 -9.32 -34.42
N THR A 644 -25.11 -8.73 -34.09
CA THR A 644 -24.85 -8.12 -32.79
C THR A 644 -24.44 -6.65 -32.88
N TYR A 645 -23.67 -6.26 -33.91
CA TYR A 645 -23.17 -4.89 -34.03
C TYR A 645 -24.30 -3.86 -34.19
N SER A 646 -24.27 -2.82 -33.36
CA SER A 646 -25.22 -1.70 -33.41
C SER A 646 -24.58 -0.42 -32.87
N PRO A 647 -24.50 0.68 -33.64
CA PRO A 647 -23.95 1.95 -33.15
C PRO A 647 -24.89 2.71 -32.18
N HIS A 648 -26.06 2.14 -31.84
CA HIS A 648 -27.11 2.81 -31.07
C HIS A 648 -27.61 2.02 -29.85
N ALA A 649 -27.08 0.80 -29.62
CA ALA A 649 -27.47 -0.06 -28.51
C ALA A 649 -26.23 -0.70 -27.88
N PRO A 650 -26.23 -1.01 -26.55
CA PRO A 650 -25.07 -1.59 -25.90
C PRO A 650 -24.80 -3.00 -26.41
N PHE A 651 -23.54 -3.27 -26.76
CA PHE A 651 -23.10 -4.57 -27.25
C PHE A 651 -21.73 -4.95 -26.68
N PHE A 652 -21.48 -6.25 -26.61
CA PHE A 652 -20.15 -6.80 -26.36
C PHE A 652 -19.77 -7.84 -27.41
N TRP A 653 -18.47 -7.93 -27.67
CA TRP A 653 -17.80 -9.08 -28.25
C TRP A 653 -16.54 -9.34 -27.42
N LEU A 654 -16.57 -10.38 -26.60
CA LEU A 654 -15.37 -10.94 -25.95
C LEU A 654 -14.79 -11.97 -26.91
N ASP A 655 -13.52 -11.83 -27.30
CA ASP A 655 -12.97 -12.54 -28.45
C ASP A 655 -11.59 -13.15 -28.22
N SER A 656 -11.53 -14.48 -28.31
CA SER A 656 -10.26 -15.20 -28.41
C SER A 656 -9.68 -15.12 -29.82
N ALA A 657 -9.27 -13.92 -30.25
CA ALA A 657 -8.69 -13.66 -31.57
C ALA A 657 -7.43 -14.49 -31.87
N ALA A 658 -6.69 -14.90 -30.83
CA ALA A 658 -5.51 -15.78 -30.92
C ALA A 658 -5.78 -17.24 -30.49
N ALA A 659 -7.04 -17.70 -30.47
CA ALA A 659 -7.41 -19.06 -30.07
C ALA A 659 -6.54 -20.13 -30.77
N THR A 660 -5.88 -20.99 -29.98
CA THR A 660 -5.16 -22.16 -30.47
C THR A 660 -5.74 -23.45 -29.88
N PRO A 661 -5.75 -24.57 -30.63
CA PRO A 661 -6.18 -25.86 -30.09
C PRO A 661 -5.28 -26.27 -28.92
N GLY A 662 -5.90 -26.58 -27.77
CA GLY A 662 -5.19 -26.91 -26.53
C GLY A 662 -4.92 -25.72 -25.58
N ASP A 663 -5.05 -24.47 -26.04
CA ASP A 663 -5.08 -23.32 -25.13
C ASP A 663 -6.45 -23.21 -24.44
N ASN A 664 -6.58 -23.88 -23.30
CA ASN A 664 -7.80 -23.89 -22.48
C ASN A 664 -8.30 -22.48 -22.12
N PHE A 665 -7.44 -21.45 -22.16
CA PHE A 665 -7.77 -20.09 -21.72
C PHE A 665 -8.42 -19.25 -22.82
N ALA A 666 -8.30 -19.65 -24.09
CA ALA A 666 -8.72 -18.87 -25.27
C ALA A 666 -9.62 -19.68 -26.23
N ARG A 667 -10.53 -20.51 -25.70
CA ARG A 667 -11.38 -21.42 -26.51
C ARG A 667 -12.62 -20.76 -27.12
N PHE A 668 -13.19 -19.72 -26.52
CA PHE A 668 -14.51 -19.21 -26.90
C PHE A 668 -14.50 -17.72 -27.26
N SER A 669 -15.36 -17.34 -28.21
CA SER A 669 -15.77 -15.95 -28.38
C SER A 669 -17.26 -15.80 -28.08
N TYR A 670 -17.63 -14.76 -27.34
CA TYR A 670 -19.00 -14.46 -26.94
C TYR A 670 -19.42 -13.10 -27.46
N MET A 671 -20.59 -13.00 -28.08
CA MET A 671 -21.14 -11.75 -28.57
C MET A 671 -22.60 -11.59 -28.15
N GLY A 672 -22.98 -10.41 -27.69
CA GLY A 672 -24.33 -10.13 -27.20
C GLY A 672 -24.73 -8.69 -27.42
N LEU A 673 -26.00 -8.50 -27.75
CA LEU A 673 -26.67 -7.22 -27.92
C LEU A 673 -27.73 -7.10 -26.82
N THR A 674 -27.67 -6.04 -26.02
CA THR A 674 -28.61 -5.79 -24.93
C THR A 674 -29.32 -4.45 -25.13
N SER A 675 -30.22 -4.10 -24.21
CA SER A 675 -30.96 -2.84 -24.21
C SER A 675 -30.38 -1.83 -23.21
N LEU A 676 -30.65 -0.54 -23.41
CA LEU A 676 -30.04 0.55 -22.60
C LEU A 676 -30.34 0.39 -21.10
N ASP A 677 -31.56 -0.03 -20.75
CA ASP A 677 -31.99 -0.34 -19.38
C ASP A 677 -31.22 -1.48 -18.71
N ARG A 678 -30.50 -2.32 -19.47
CA ARG A 678 -29.73 -3.48 -18.99
C ARG A 678 -28.24 -3.17 -18.77
N CYS A 679 -27.86 -1.89 -18.83
CA CYS A 679 -26.54 -1.42 -18.43
C CYS A 679 -26.53 -0.95 -16.97
N ILE A 680 -25.59 -1.46 -16.20
CA ILE A 680 -25.25 -1.05 -14.84
C ILE A 680 -23.93 -0.27 -14.92
N SER A 681 -23.86 0.93 -14.37
CA SER A 681 -22.61 1.66 -14.13
C SER A 681 -22.47 2.00 -12.65
N TYR A 682 -21.23 2.14 -12.19
CA TYR A 682 -20.92 2.65 -10.86
C TYR A 682 -19.92 3.79 -10.97
N ASP A 683 -20.22 4.86 -10.24
CA ASP A 683 -19.40 6.04 -10.08
C ASP A 683 -18.85 6.05 -8.65
N LEU A 684 -17.53 5.92 -8.52
CA LEU A 684 -16.85 5.89 -7.22
C LEU A 684 -16.98 7.25 -6.53
N ALA A 685 -16.88 8.36 -7.29
CA ALA A 685 -16.94 9.72 -6.75
C ALA A 685 -18.20 9.98 -5.90
N SER A 686 -19.37 9.55 -6.37
CA SER A 686 -20.65 9.66 -5.66
C SER A 686 -21.14 8.37 -4.97
N ASP A 687 -20.35 7.28 -4.98
CA ASP A 687 -20.73 5.95 -4.46
C ASP A 687 -22.11 5.47 -4.94
N ARG A 688 -22.38 5.73 -6.22
CA ARG A 688 -23.72 5.62 -6.83
C ARG A 688 -23.71 4.61 -7.97
N VAL A 689 -24.56 3.60 -7.84
CA VAL A 689 -24.89 2.68 -8.94
C VAL A 689 -25.99 3.33 -9.78
N THR A 690 -25.86 3.25 -11.11
CA THR A 690 -26.84 3.73 -12.08
C THR A 690 -27.26 2.59 -12.99
N CYS A 691 -28.55 2.49 -13.27
CA CYS A 691 -29.19 1.40 -14.00
C CYS A 691 -30.02 1.98 -15.15
N GLY A 692 -29.56 1.76 -16.38
CA GLY A 692 -30.08 2.45 -17.56
C GLY A 692 -29.76 3.94 -17.54
N SER A 693 -30.74 4.76 -17.93
CA SER A 693 -30.66 6.22 -17.97
C SER A 693 -31.04 6.90 -16.64
N ASP A 694 -32.07 6.39 -15.95
CA ASP A 694 -32.84 7.19 -14.98
C ASP A 694 -32.91 6.61 -13.56
N LYS A 695 -32.45 5.38 -13.34
CA LYS A 695 -32.51 4.73 -12.01
C LYS A 695 -31.15 4.80 -11.32
N HIS A 696 -31.14 5.26 -10.09
CA HIS A 696 -29.94 5.35 -9.25
C HIS A 696 -30.15 4.65 -7.92
N ILE A 697 -29.15 3.90 -7.47
CA ILE A 697 -29.05 3.32 -6.13
C ILE A 697 -27.84 3.97 -5.47
N GLN A 698 -28.09 4.69 -4.37
CA GLN A 698 -27.02 5.20 -3.51
C GLN A 698 -26.56 4.07 -2.60
N LEU A 699 -25.26 3.76 -2.57
CA LEU A 699 -24.75 2.76 -1.65
C LEU A 699 -24.62 3.32 -0.23
N GLU A 700 -24.89 2.49 0.78
CA GLU A 700 -24.76 2.85 2.19
C GLU A 700 -23.28 2.91 2.62
N LYS A 701 -22.96 3.73 3.62
CA LYS A 701 -21.57 3.94 4.07
C LYS A 701 -20.96 2.62 4.57
N GLY A 702 -19.97 2.12 3.84
CA GLY A 702 -19.26 0.85 4.11
C GLY A 702 -19.64 -0.28 3.15
N ASN A 703 -20.77 -0.17 2.44
CA ASN A 703 -21.20 -1.14 1.44
C ASN A 703 -20.65 -0.75 0.06
N THR A 704 -19.54 -1.34 -0.37
CA THR A 704 -18.91 -0.99 -1.67
C THR A 704 -19.59 -1.69 -2.85
N PHE A 705 -19.41 -1.18 -4.08
CA PHE A 705 -19.97 -1.81 -5.28
C PHE A 705 -19.57 -3.29 -5.45
N TRP A 706 -18.40 -3.69 -4.95
CA TRP A 706 -17.99 -5.10 -4.93
C TRP A 706 -18.95 -5.97 -4.09
N HIS A 707 -19.32 -5.53 -2.89
CA HIS A 707 -20.28 -6.24 -2.02
C HIS A 707 -21.69 -6.26 -2.64
N TRP A 708 -22.11 -5.14 -3.26
CA TRP A 708 -23.38 -5.07 -3.99
C TRP A 708 -23.42 -6.09 -5.14
N MET A 709 -22.34 -6.15 -5.93
CA MET A 709 -22.22 -7.03 -7.10
C MET A 709 -22.08 -8.51 -6.72
N ASP A 710 -21.32 -8.85 -5.67
CA ASP A 710 -21.19 -10.22 -5.17
C ASP A 710 -22.54 -10.76 -4.66
N ARG A 711 -23.27 -9.96 -3.88
CA ARG A 711 -24.64 -10.28 -3.42
C ARG A 711 -25.61 -10.50 -4.59
N VAL A 712 -25.58 -9.64 -5.61
CA VAL A 712 -26.41 -9.75 -6.83
C VAL A 712 -26.06 -11.00 -7.64
N GLN A 713 -24.78 -11.28 -7.83
CA GLN A 713 -24.28 -12.47 -8.53
C GLN A 713 -24.65 -13.76 -7.77
N SER A 714 -24.51 -13.75 -6.44
CA SER A 714 -24.83 -14.88 -5.56
C SER A 714 -26.33 -15.20 -5.59
N ASP A 715 -27.21 -14.20 -5.44
CA ASP A 715 -28.66 -14.40 -5.54
C ASP A 715 -29.08 -15.01 -6.90
N LEU A 716 -28.61 -14.44 -8.01
CA LEU A 716 -28.93 -14.95 -9.34
C LEU A 716 -28.40 -16.37 -9.57
N SER A 717 -27.22 -16.72 -9.04
CA SER A 717 -26.66 -18.07 -9.13
C SER A 717 -27.46 -19.12 -8.34
N ASN A 718 -28.19 -18.70 -7.30
CA ASN A 718 -29.10 -19.56 -6.52
C ASN A 718 -30.52 -19.64 -7.12
N LEU A 719 -30.85 -18.84 -8.14
CA LEU A 719 -32.16 -18.81 -8.80
C LEU A 719 -32.15 -19.39 -10.23
N VAL A 720 -30.98 -19.76 -10.76
CA VAL A 720 -30.81 -20.26 -12.13
C VAL A 720 -30.66 -21.79 -12.17
N HIS A 721 -31.21 -22.41 -13.22
CA HIS A 721 -30.89 -23.76 -13.65
C HIS A 721 -30.00 -23.73 -14.90
N ILE A 722 -28.91 -24.49 -14.87
CA ILE A 722 -27.91 -24.58 -15.94
C ILE A 722 -27.57 -26.07 -16.12
N GLU A 723 -27.48 -26.52 -17.36
CA GLU A 723 -27.19 -27.92 -17.70
C GLU A 723 -25.81 -28.35 -17.18
N GLU A 724 -25.70 -29.56 -16.63
CA GLU A 724 -24.41 -30.14 -16.27
C GLU A 724 -23.48 -30.30 -17.49
N GLY A 725 -22.17 -30.25 -17.27
CA GLY A 725 -21.17 -30.32 -18.35
C GLY A 725 -21.08 -29.06 -19.23
N THR A 726 -21.79 -27.99 -18.89
CA THR A 726 -21.57 -26.65 -19.45
C THR A 726 -20.19 -26.10 -19.12
N GLU A 727 -19.64 -25.30 -20.04
CA GLU A 727 -18.36 -24.59 -19.92
C GLU A 727 -18.56 -23.13 -20.34
N GLY A 728 -17.71 -22.21 -19.85
CA GLY A 728 -17.71 -20.83 -20.32
C GLY A 728 -18.81 -19.95 -19.73
N LEU A 729 -19.27 -18.96 -20.50
CA LEU A 729 -20.29 -17.98 -20.08
C LEU A 729 -21.71 -18.51 -20.33
N GLN A 730 -22.44 -18.77 -19.25
CA GLN A 730 -23.84 -19.26 -19.24
C GLN A 730 -24.80 -18.12 -18.87
N CYS A 731 -24.81 -17.07 -19.69
CA CYS A 731 -25.41 -15.76 -19.37
C CYS A 731 -24.84 -15.13 -18.08
N GLY A 732 -25.23 -13.89 -17.74
CA GLY A 732 -24.76 -13.19 -16.54
C GLY A 732 -24.40 -11.73 -16.83
N PHE A 733 -23.19 -11.31 -16.44
CA PHE A 733 -22.70 -9.94 -16.61
C PHE A 733 -21.44 -9.89 -17.47
N VAL A 734 -21.38 -8.93 -18.40
CA VAL A 734 -20.18 -8.65 -19.22
C VAL A 734 -19.78 -7.19 -19.06
N GLY A 735 -18.53 -6.91 -18.71
CA GLY A 735 -18.12 -5.55 -18.32
C GLY A 735 -16.73 -5.44 -17.72
N TYR A 736 -16.45 -4.30 -17.09
CA TYR A 736 -15.15 -3.96 -16.52
C TYR A 736 -15.23 -3.42 -15.09
N PHE A 737 -14.15 -3.65 -14.34
CA PHE A 737 -13.77 -2.90 -13.15
C PHE A 737 -12.53 -2.07 -13.49
N GLY A 738 -12.63 -0.74 -13.46
CA GLY A 738 -11.51 0.17 -13.67
C GLY A 738 -10.53 0.16 -12.50
N TYR A 739 -9.30 0.63 -12.74
CA TYR A 739 -8.21 0.63 -11.75
C TYR A 739 -8.59 1.33 -10.44
N GLU A 740 -9.35 2.42 -10.49
CA GLU A 740 -9.73 3.18 -9.28
C GLU A 740 -10.68 2.39 -8.33
N MET A 741 -11.26 1.26 -8.80
CA MET A 741 -11.92 0.27 -7.94
C MET A 741 -10.99 -0.35 -6.90
N LYS A 742 -9.67 -0.10 -6.98
CA LYS A 742 -8.66 -0.32 -5.94
C LYS A 742 -9.14 0.19 -4.57
N ALA A 743 -9.84 1.33 -4.53
CA ALA A 743 -10.34 1.94 -3.31
C ALA A 743 -11.42 1.12 -2.57
N GLY A 744 -12.09 0.19 -3.27
CA GLY A 744 -13.02 -0.77 -2.67
C GLY A 744 -12.45 -2.20 -2.57
N ALA A 745 -11.20 -2.41 -3.01
CA ALA A 745 -10.56 -3.72 -3.09
C ALA A 745 -9.40 -3.87 -2.09
N LEU A 746 -8.48 -2.90 -2.06
CA LEU A 746 -7.26 -2.90 -1.24
C LEU A 746 -7.57 -2.53 0.23
N PRO A 747 -7.39 -3.45 1.20
CA PRO A 747 -7.52 -3.11 2.61
C PRO A 747 -6.40 -2.14 3.04
N GLY A 748 -6.74 -1.12 3.83
CA GLY A 748 -5.77 -0.11 4.28
C GLY A 748 -5.41 0.95 3.23
N TYR A 749 -6.05 0.93 2.05
CA TYR A 749 -6.00 2.07 1.12
C TYR A 749 -7.01 3.13 1.57
N ASP A 750 -6.51 4.19 2.22
CA ASP A 750 -7.31 5.38 2.45
C ASP A 750 -7.56 6.10 1.12
N ARG A 751 -8.84 6.10 0.69
CA ARG A 751 -9.28 6.81 -0.49
C ARG A 751 -9.06 8.31 -0.28
N ALA A 752 -8.02 8.85 -0.93
CA ALA A 752 -7.83 10.28 -1.04
C ALA A 752 -9.11 10.95 -1.56
N SER A 753 -9.45 12.12 -1.00
CA SER A 753 -10.50 12.96 -1.55
C SER A 753 -10.11 13.33 -2.98
N LEU A 754 -10.78 12.72 -3.97
CA LEU A 754 -10.66 13.05 -5.39
C LEU A 754 -11.15 14.49 -5.61
N GLY A 755 -10.28 15.46 -5.34
CA GLY A 755 -10.62 16.88 -5.29
C GLY A 755 -11.25 17.35 -6.59
N ASP A 756 -12.48 17.86 -6.50
CA ASP A 756 -13.46 18.06 -7.58
C ASP A 756 -12.89 18.01 -9.01
N SER A 757 -12.72 16.78 -9.51
CA SER A 757 -12.26 16.53 -10.87
C SER A 757 -13.40 16.80 -11.83
N SER A 758 -13.62 18.08 -12.11
CA SER A 758 -14.65 18.59 -13.05
C SER A 758 -14.43 18.15 -14.50
N ALA A 759 -13.36 17.40 -14.79
CA ALA A 759 -13.12 16.72 -16.05
C ALA A 759 -13.98 15.44 -16.15
N PRO A 760 -14.85 15.30 -17.18
CA PRO A 760 -15.65 14.08 -17.34
C PRO A 760 -14.79 12.82 -17.48
N HIS A 761 -15.17 11.76 -16.77
CA HIS A 761 -14.53 10.45 -16.84
C HIS A 761 -15.54 9.33 -17.15
N ALA A 762 -15.04 8.22 -17.69
CA ALA A 762 -15.81 6.98 -17.75
C ALA A 762 -16.13 6.47 -16.34
N PRO A 763 -17.23 5.71 -16.15
CA PRO A 763 -17.53 5.06 -14.88
C PRO A 763 -16.36 4.22 -14.35
N ASP A 764 -16.31 4.05 -13.03
CA ASP A 764 -15.25 3.27 -12.39
C ASP A 764 -15.51 1.77 -12.49
N ALA A 765 -16.78 1.35 -12.64
CA ALA A 765 -17.14 0.02 -13.14
C ALA A 765 -18.39 0.09 -14.04
N GLN A 766 -18.50 -0.83 -15.00
CA GLN A 766 -19.66 -0.87 -15.90
C GLN A 766 -19.91 -2.25 -16.50
N PHE A 767 -21.15 -2.73 -16.44
CA PHE A 767 -21.58 -4.08 -16.84
C PHE A 767 -22.87 -4.06 -17.64
N MET A 768 -23.00 -5.00 -18.58
CA MET A 768 -24.22 -5.35 -19.29
C MET A 768 -24.81 -6.63 -18.72
N ILE A 769 -26.12 -6.69 -18.53
CA ILE A 769 -26.82 -7.96 -18.30
C ILE A 769 -26.86 -8.71 -19.65
N ALA A 770 -26.06 -9.76 -19.73
CA ALA A 770 -25.94 -10.66 -20.87
C ALA A 770 -27.02 -11.76 -20.82
N ASP A 771 -28.29 -11.34 -20.91
CA ASP A 771 -29.46 -12.23 -20.90
C ASP A 771 -29.63 -13.03 -22.21
N ARG A 772 -28.94 -12.63 -23.27
CA ARG A 772 -28.86 -13.32 -24.57
C ARG A 772 -27.47 -13.14 -25.16
N LEU A 773 -26.89 -14.21 -25.70
CA LEU A 773 -25.58 -14.15 -26.36
C LEU A 773 -25.37 -15.30 -27.34
N ILE A 774 -24.53 -15.08 -28.33
CA ILE A 774 -24.04 -16.09 -29.27
C ILE A 774 -22.60 -16.44 -28.85
N ALA A 775 -22.34 -17.73 -28.66
CA ALA A 775 -21.03 -18.29 -28.38
C ALA A 775 -20.50 -19.05 -29.61
N TYR A 776 -19.22 -18.89 -29.89
CA TYR A 776 -18.46 -19.67 -30.88
C TYR A 776 -17.33 -20.43 -30.20
N ASP A 777 -17.32 -21.76 -30.37
CA ASP A 777 -16.26 -22.64 -29.91
C ASP A 777 -15.16 -22.72 -30.98
N HIS A 778 -13.99 -22.12 -30.72
CA HIS A 778 -12.87 -22.14 -31.67
C HIS A 778 -12.24 -23.52 -31.84
N TRP A 779 -12.51 -24.48 -30.96
CA TRP A 779 -11.98 -25.84 -31.09
C TRP A 779 -12.93 -26.71 -31.91
N ASN A 780 -14.19 -26.79 -31.49
CA ASN A 780 -15.21 -27.62 -32.14
C ASN A 780 -15.78 -26.98 -33.42
N LYS A 781 -15.54 -25.68 -33.64
CA LYS A 781 -16.06 -24.86 -34.75
C LYS A 781 -17.59 -24.74 -34.76
N THR A 782 -18.21 -24.89 -33.58
CA THR A 782 -19.66 -24.88 -33.37
C THR A 782 -20.16 -23.53 -32.85
N TRP A 783 -21.38 -23.20 -33.23
CA TRP A 783 -22.09 -21.98 -32.89
C TRP A 783 -23.34 -22.27 -32.06
N THR A 784 -23.45 -21.62 -30.91
CA THR A 784 -24.58 -21.78 -29.97
C THR A 784 -25.17 -20.41 -29.61
N ALA A 785 -26.48 -20.25 -29.69
CA ALA A 785 -27.20 -19.15 -29.08
C ALA A 785 -27.65 -19.56 -27.67
N LEU A 786 -27.45 -18.68 -26.69
CA LEU A 786 -27.83 -18.88 -25.29
C LEU A 786 -28.79 -17.76 -24.87
N GLY A 787 -29.78 -18.09 -24.04
CA GLY A 787 -30.72 -17.12 -23.49
C GLY A 787 -31.21 -17.51 -22.10
N LEU A 788 -31.32 -16.53 -21.22
CA LEU A 788 -31.83 -16.68 -19.86
C LEU A 788 -33.36 -16.59 -19.88
N VAL A 789 -34.04 -17.72 -19.73
CA VAL A 789 -35.51 -17.83 -19.81
C VAL A 789 -36.11 -17.99 -18.42
N ARG A 790 -37.24 -17.35 -18.14
CA ARG A 790 -38.01 -17.51 -16.90
C ARG A 790 -38.81 -18.80 -16.93
N THR A 791 -38.83 -19.52 -15.81
CA THR A 791 -39.68 -20.71 -15.64
C THR A 791 -41.09 -20.31 -15.17
N GLU A 792 -42.08 -21.16 -15.43
CA GLU A 792 -43.44 -21.01 -14.86
C GLU A 792 -43.49 -21.49 -13.38
N ALA A 793 -42.53 -21.06 -12.56
CA ALA A 793 -42.44 -21.42 -11.15
C ALA A 793 -43.66 -20.93 -10.35
N LYS A 794 -44.24 -21.80 -9.51
CA LYS A 794 -45.50 -21.55 -8.79
C LYS A 794 -45.40 -20.44 -7.74
N ASN A 795 -44.20 -20.18 -7.24
CA ASN A 795 -43.89 -19.05 -6.36
C ASN A 795 -42.96 -18.10 -7.12
N HIS A 796 -43.43 -16.90 -7.47
CA HIS A 796 -42.66 -15.97 -8.28
C HIS A 796 -41.59 -15.24 -7.45
N VAL A 797 -40.46 -15.89 -7.20
CA VAL A 797 -39.32 -15.31 -6.47
C VAL A 797 -38.55 -14.37 -7.40
N ILE A 798 -38.73 -13.07 -7.15
CA ILE A 798 -38.06 -11.97 -7.84
C ILE A 798 -36.61 -11.84 -7.32
N SER A 799 -35.62 -11.76 -8.21
CA SER A 799 -34.20 -11.60 -7.82
C SER A 799 -33.90 -10.29 -7.11
N VAL A 800 -32.83 -10.22 -6.31
CA VAL A 800 -32.34 -8.99 -5.66
C VAL A 800 -32.09 -7.89 -6.69
N LEU A 801 -31.54 -8.25 -7.85
CA LEU A 801 -31.33 -7.31 -8.96
C LEU A 801 -32.66 -6.70 -9.44
N GLU A 802 -33.70 -7.51 -9.61
CA GLU A 802 -35.04 -7.01 -9.95
C GLU A 802 -35.69 -6.19 -8.84
N GLN A 803 -35.51 -6.57 -7.57
CA GLN A 803 -36.08 -5.85 -6.43
C GLN A 803 -35.49 -4.43 -6.30
N GLU A 804 -34.17 -4.29 -6.42
CA GLU A 804 -33.50 -2.99 -6.26
C GLU A 804 -33.51 -2.14 -7.52
N THR A 805 -33.38 -2.74 -8.71
CA THR A 805 -33.31 -1.98 -9.98
C THR A 805 -34.63 -1.91 -10.73
N GLY A 806 -35.59 -2.81 -10.48
CA GLY A 806 -36.78 -2.97 -11.29
C GLY A 806 -36.50 -3.24 -12.79
N ILE A 807 -35.36 -3.85 -13.12
CA ILE A 807 -35.06 -4.36 -14.48
C ILE A 807 -35.45 -5.83 -14.52
N GLN A 808 -36.38 -6.23 -15.39
CA GLN A 808 -36.79 -7.63 -15.56
C GLN A 808 -35.61 -8.49 -16.06
N VAL A 809 -35.02 -9.33 -15.21
CA VAL A 809 -33.98 -10.30 -15.61
C VAL A 809 -34.63 -11.47 -16.36
N GLY A 810 -33.99 -11.93 -17.43
CA GLY A 810 -34.49 -13.01 -18.27
C GLY A 810 -35.78 -12.69 -19.06
N MET A 811 -36.10 -13.58 -19.99
CA MET A 811 -37.19 -13.44 -20.96
C MET A 811 -38.14 -14.65 -20.92
N SER A 812 -39.26 -14.60 -21.63
CA SER A 812 -40.14 -15.77 -21.85
C SER A 812 -39.66 -16.63 -23.02
N ASP A 813 -40.09 -17.90 -23.09
CA ASP A 813 -39.81 -18.79 -24.23
C ASP A 813 -40.23 -18.17 -25.58
N SER A 814 -41.34 -17.44 -25.62
CA SER A 814 -41.81 -16.75 -26.82
C SER A 814 -40.90 -15.57 -27.24
N GLN A 815 -40.29 -14.87 -26.28
CA GLN A 815 -39.27 -13.86 -26.55
C GLN A 815 -37.94 -14.49 -27.01
N PHE A 816 -37.54 -15.61 -26.42
CA PHE A 816 -36.33 -16.36 -26.83
C PHE A 816 -36.48 -16.93 -28.25
N ALA A 817 -37.60 -17.58 -28.55
CA ALA A 817 -37.93 -18.05 -29.89
C ALA A 817 -37.96 -16.91 -30.93
N GLY A 818 -38.57 -15.77 -30.58
CA GLY A 818 -38.58 -14.57 -31.44
C GLY A 818 -37.17 -14.01 -31.72
N TRP A 819 -36.25 -14.10 -30.75
CA TRP A 819 -34.85 -13.70 -30.92
C TRP A 819 -34.06 -14.69 -31.81
N LEU A 820 -34.28 -16.00 -31.65
CA LEU A 820 -33.72 -17.02 -32.56
C LEU A 820 -34.22 -16.85 -34.00
N ASP A 821 -35.46 -16.40 -34.18
CA ASP A 821 -36.04 -16.08 -35.49
C ASP A 821 -35.43 -14.81 -36.12
N ASP A 822 -35.13 -13.76 -35.34
CA ASP A 822 -34.39 -12.59 -35.82
C ASP A 822 -32.94 -12.94 -36.21
N ILE A 823 -32.24 -13.75 -35.39
CA ILE A 823 -30.93 -14.31 -35.75
C ILE A 823 -31.01 -15.07 -37.08
N ARG A 824 -32.02 -15.94 -37.26
CA ARG A 824 -32.23 -16.68 -38.51
C ARG A 824 -32.43 -15.74 -39.70
N GLN A 825 -33.23 -14.68 -39.54
CA GLN A 825 -33.45 -13.69 -40.60
C GLN A 825 -32.18 -12.89 -40.94
N ARG A 826 -31.37 -12.49 -39.95
CA ARG A 826 -30.10 -11.77 -40.15
C ARG A 826 -29.07 -12.63 -40.85
N LEU A 827 -28.89 -13.87 -40.41
CA LEU A 827 -27.99 -14.84 -41.06
C LEU A 827 -28.48 -15.21 -42.47
N SER A 828 -29.80 -15.29 -42.70
CA SER A 828 -30.35 -15.48 -44.05
C SER A 828 -30.05 -14.28 -44.97
N LYS A 829 -30.14 -13.04 -44.45
CA LYS A 829 -29.75 -11.83 -45.20
C LYS A 829 -28.25 -11.85 -45.53
N LEU A 830 -27.39 -12.25 -44.59
CA LEU A 830 -25.96 -12.45 -44.84
C LEU A 830 -25.70 -13.53 -45.90
N ALA A 831 -26.41 -14.66 -45.86
CA ALA A 831 -26.31 -15.72 -46.86
C ALA A 831 -26.66 -15.21 -48.28
N VAL A 832 -27.69 -14.38 -48.41
CA VAL A 832 -28.14 -13.80 -49.68
C VAL A 832 -27.20 -12.68 -50.17
N ALA A 833 -26.60 -11.90 -49.26
CA ALA A 833 -25.59 -10.90 -49.60
C ALA A 833 -24.26 -11.51 -50.09
N GLY A 834 -23.97 -12.75 -49.69
CA GLY A 834 -22.75 -13.46 -50.06
C GLY A 834 -21.55 -13.09 -49.19
N GLU A 835 -20.36 -13.61 -49.54
CA GLU A 835 -19.13 -13.23 -48.86
C GLU A 835 -18.77 -11.77 -49.19
N PRO A 836 -18.58 -10.88 -48.19
CA PRO A 836 -18.24 -9.49 -48.46
C PRO A 836 -16.94 -9.36 -49.26
N ALA A 837 -16.99 -8.60 -50.35
CA ALA A 837 -15.82 -8.34 -51.19
C ALA A 837 -14.68 -7.72 -50.36
N ILE A 838 -13.48 -8.28 -50.49
CA ILE A 838 -12.27 -7.76 -49.82
C ILE A 838 -12.09 -6.29 -50.24
N PRO A 839 -12.00 -5.33 -49.30
CA PRO A 839 -11.83 -3.92 -49.63
C PRO A 839 -10.59 -3.69 -50.51
N GLN A 840 -10.82 -3.16 -51.72
CA GLN A 840 -9.76 -2.89 -52.70
C GLN A 840 -8.87 -1.69 -52.30
N SER A 841 -9.31 -0.91 -51.31
CA SER A 841 -8.55 0.18 -50.69
C SER A 841 -8.43 -0.08 -49.19
N GLN A 842 -7.20 0.04 -48.66
CA GLN A 842 -6.96 0.11 -47.22
C GLN A 842 -6.95 1.58 -46.79
N THR A 843 -8.14 2.20 -46.70
CA THR A 843 -8.28 3.45 -45.95
C THR A 843 -7.95 3.18 -44.49
N GLU A 844 -7.04 3.96 -43.92
CA GLU A 844 -6.61 3.74 -42.54
C GLU A 844 -7.75 4.15 -41.57
N PRO A 845 -8.31 3.23 -40.77
CA PRO A 845 -9.61 3.46 -40.13
C PRO A 845 -9.53 4.40 -38.93
N LEU A 846 -8.34 4.55 -38.36
CA LEU A 846 -7.96 5.62 -37.46
C LEU A 846 -7.09 6.59 -38.30
N PRO A 847 -7.39 7.90 -38.33
CA PRO A 847 -6.54 8.90 -39.00
C PRO A 847 -5.81 9.81 -38.01
N LEU A 848 -5.85 9.49 -36.71
CA LEU A 848 -5.33 10.34 -35.62
C LEU A 848 -3.94 9.91 -35.15
N SER A 849 -3.16 10.91 -34.75
CA SER A 849 -1.93 10.79 -33.99
C SER A 849 -2.19 11.01 -32.50
N PHE A 850 -1.30 10.48 -31.65
CA PHE A 850 -1.42 10.50 -30.19
C PHE A 850 -0.16 11.07 -29.57
N THR A 851 -0.32 11.91 -28.55
CA THR A 851 0.76 12.42 -27.70
C THR A 851 0.68 11.79 -26.32
N TYR A 852 1.80 11.65 -25.61
CA TYR A 852 1.80 11.28 -24.19
C TYR A 852 1.16 12.40 -23.36
N ASP A 853 0.63 12.06 -22.18
CA ASP A 853 -0.01 13.01 -21.25
C ASP A 853 0.97 13.73 -20.31
N SER A 854 2.27 13.43 -20.44
CA SER A 854 3.39 14.07 -19.74
C SER A 854 4.60 14.22 -20.68
N THR A 855 5.66 14.90 -20.26
CA THR A 855 6.91 14.98 -21.04
C THR A 855 7.80 13.74 -20.79
N PRO A 856 8.68 13.37 -21.74
CA PRO A 856 9.66 12.30 -21.53
C PRO A 856 10.52 12.56 -20.28
N GLU A 857 10.89 13.82 -20.02
CA GLU A 857 11.76 14.24 -18.92
C GLU A 857 11.04 14.13 -17.56
N ALA A 858 9.74 14.45 -17.50
CA ALA A 858 8.92 14.25 -16.31
C ALA A 858 8.72 12.76 -16.01
N TYR A 859 8.49 11.93 -17.03
CA TYR A 859 8.39 10.48 -16.86
C TYR A 859 9.73 9.87 -16.41
N LYS A 860 10.85 10.27 -17.00
CA LYS A 860 12.21 9.88 -16.58
C LYS A 860 12.55 10.32 -15.15
N SER A 861 12.06 11.49 -14.73
CA SER A 861 12.19 11.96 -13.34
C SER A 861 11.38 11.09 -12.38
N SER A 862 10.17 10.69 -12.79
CA SER A 862 9.31 9.77 -12.03
C SER A 862 9.90 8.36 -11.92
N ILE A 863 10.61 7.87 -12.95
CA ILE A 863 11.41 6.64 -12.87
C ILE A 863 12.50 6.78 -11.80
N GLN A 864 13.22 7.90 -11.75
CA GLN A 864 14.26 8.10 -10.72
C GLN A 864 13.66 8.16 -9.31
N ALA A 865 12.50 8.79 -9.13
CA ALA A 865 11.78 8.77 -7.85
C ALA A 865 11.35 7.34 -7.45
N CYS A 866 10.87 6.52 -8.40
CA CYS A 866 10.63 5.09 -8.17
C CYS A 866 11.90 4.37 -7.67
N LYS A 867 13.06 4.63 -8.30
CA LYS A 867 14.33 4.02 -7.90
C LYS A 867 14.82 4.47 -6.52
N SER A 868 14.57 5.72 -6.13
CA SER A 868 14.82 6.20 -4.76
C SER A 868 13.94 5.46 -3.75
N HIS A 869 12.62 5.40 -3.96
CA HIS A 869 11.72 4.66 -3.07
C HIS A 869 12.09 3.17 -2.94
N ILE A 870 12.55 2.54 -4.03
CA ILE A 870 13.06 1.16 -4.02
C ILE A 870 14.37 1.05 -3.22
N ALA A 871 15.29 2.02 -3.34
CA ALA A 871 16.52 2.05 -2.56
C ALA A 871 16.27 2.26 -1.06
N ASP A 872 15.33 3.14 -0.72
CA ASP A 872 14.86 3.41 0.65
C ASP A 872 14.01 2.26 1.25
N GLY A 873 13.87 1.14 0.54
CA GLY A 873 13.13 -0.04 1.00
C GLY A 873 11.60 0.05 0.93
N ASN A 874 11.03 1.15 0.41
CA ASN A 874 9.57 1.36 0.37
C ASN A 874 8.85 0.44 -0.63
N SER A 875 9.54 -0.11 -1.63
CA SER A 875 8.98 -1.00 -2.65
C SER A 875 10.08 -1.87 -3.26
N TYR A 876 9.71 -2.97 -3.90
CA TYR A 876 10.61 -3.87 -4.64
C TYR A 876 10.47 -3.68 -6.16
N GLU A 877 9.23 -3.44 -6.60
CA GLU A 877 8.85 -3.05 -7.96
C GLU A 877 7.82 -1.93 -7.89
N LEU A 878 7.83 -1.00 -8.84
CA LEU A 878 6.79 0.01 -9.06
C LEU A 878 6.38 0.01 -10.55
N CYS A 879 5.13 -0.35 -10.86
CA CYS A 879 4.64 -0.35 -12.24
C CYS A 879 4.11 1.04 -12.63
N LEU A 880 5.05 1.91 -13.01
CA LEU A 880 4.80 3.28 -13.45
C LEU A 880 4.20 3.33 -14.85
N THR A 881 3.15 4.13 -15.04
CA THR A 881 2.35 4.22 -16.26
C THR A 881 2.02 5.67 -16.65
N GLY A 882 1.37 5.82 -17.79
CA GLY A 882 0.75 7.06 -18.29
C GLY A 882 -0.11 6.77 -19.52
N GLN A 883 -0.65 7.80 -20.17
CA GLN A 883 -1.59 7.64 -21.27
C GLN A 883 -1.19 8.41 -22.53
N PHE A 884 -1.16 7.70 -23.65
CA PHE A 884 -1.20 8.32 -24.97
C PHE A 884 -2.63 8.75 -25.26
N THR A 885 -2.85 10.03 -25.57
CA THR A 885 -4.19 10.60 -25.76
C THR A 885 -4.33 11.37 -27.07
N THR A 886 -5.57 11.50 -27.55
CA THR A 886 -5.93 12.34 -28.70
C THR A 886 -7.40 12.74 -28.63
N SER A 887 -7.82 13.68 -29.47
CA SER A 887 -9.21 14.14 -29.59
C SER A 887 -9.83 13.67 -30.90
N ALA A 888 -11.00 13.03 -30.81
CA ALA A 888 -11.84 12.70 -31.95
C ALA A 888 -12.88 13.79 -32.27
N ARG A 889 -12.87 14.93 -31.56
CA ARG A 889 -13.80 16.04 -31.82
C ARG A 889 -13.76 16.48 -33.29
N GLY A 890 -14.88 16.37 -33.99
CA GLY A 890 -15.00 16.70 -35.41
C GLY A 890 -14.60 15.57 -36.38
N HIS A 891 -14.17 14.41 -35.88
CA HIS A 891 -13.85 13.22 -36.67
C HIS A 891 -14.95 12.17 -36.52
N ASN A 892 -15.53 11.71 -37.65
CA ASN A 892 -16.44 10.58 -37.67
C ASN A 892 -15.64 9.27 -37.74
N LEU A 893 -15.30 8.69 -36.58
CA LEU A 893 -14.48 7.47 -36.48
C LEU A 893 -15.34 6.20 -36.50
N ASP A 894 -15.04 5.28 -37.40
CA ASP A 894 -15.60 3.92 -37.38
C ASP A 894 -14.81 3.04 -36.40
N TYR A 895 -15.23 3.03 -35.13
CA TYR A 895 -14.62 2.19 -34.08
C TYR A 895 -14.64 0.68 -34.41
N TRP A 896 -15.58 0.23 -35.25
CA TRP A 896 -15.65 -1.16 -35.67
C TRP A 896 -14.61 -1.48 -36.77
N ALA A 897 -14.38 -0.57 -37.73
CA ALA A 897 -13.26 -0.69 -38.66
C ALA A 897 -11.90 -0.61 -37.94
N ILE A 898 -11.78 0.25 -36.91
CA ILE A 898 -10.59 0.34 -36.05
C ILE A 898 -10.36 -0.98 -35.32
N TYR A 899 -11.39 -1.56 -34.68
CA TYR A 899 -11.26 -2.85 -34.00
C TYR A 899 -10.92 -4.00 -34.97
N LYS A 900 -11.59 -4.09 -36.13
CA LYS A 900 -11.25 -5.08 -37.18
C LYS A 900 -9.78 -4.98 -37.59
N HIS A 901 -9.24 -3.77 -37.71
CA HIS A 901 -7.83 -3.52 -38.04
C HIS A 901 -6.87 -3.94 -36.92
N PHE A 902 -7.16 -3.62 -35.66
CA PHE A 902 -6.35 -4.07 -34.51
C PHE A 902 -6.38 -5.60 -34.34
N ARG A 903 -7.56 -6.22 -34.42
CA ARG A 903 -7.77 -7.68 -34.29
C ARG A 903 -6.91 -8.50 -35.24
N VAL A 904 -6.75 -8.04 -36.50
CA VAL A 904 -5.95 -8.72 -37.53
C VAL A 904 -4.44 -8.57 -37.28
N GLN A 905 -3.99 -7.49 -36.63
CA GLN A 905 -2.57 -7.17 -36.47
C GLN A 905 -1.96 -7.64 -35.15
N ASN A 906 -2.77 -7.54 -34.09
CA ASN A 906 -2.49 -7.94 -32.72
C ASN A 906 -3.61 -8.88 -32.21
N PRO A 907 -3.79 -10.06 -32.83
CA PRO A 907 -4.68 -11.07 -32.27
C PRO A 907 -4.19 -11.46 -30.87
N ALA A 908 -5.11 -11.55 -29.91
CA ALA A 908 -4.84 -11.87 -28.52
C ALA A 908 -5.84 -12.90 -27.97
N SER A 909 -5.48 -13.55 -26.85
CA SER A 909 -6.29 -14.55 -26.15
C SER A 909 -7.57 -13.97 -25.53
N HIS A 910 -7.51 -12.71 -25.11
CA HIS A 910 -8.59 -11.99 -24.42
C HIS A 910 -8.82 -10.60 -25.04
N ALA A 911 -8.93 -10.55 -26.37
CA ALA A 911 -9.34 -9.34 -27.07
C ALA A 911 -10.83 -9.05 -26.81
N ALA A 912 -11.25 -7.78 -26.95
CA ALA A 912 -12.65 -7.42 -26.75
C ALA A 912 -13.04 -6.13 -27.49
N PHE A 913 -14.29 -6.08 -27.95
CA PHE A 913 -14.95 -4.88 -28.48
C PHE A 913 -16.28 -4.67 -27.75
N VAL A 914 -16.37 -3.63 -26.93
CA VAL A 914 -17.52 -3.38 -26.05
C VAL A 914 -17.93 -1.91 -26.16
N SER A 915 -19.22 -1.62 -26.28
CA SER A 915 -19.74 -0.25 -26.37
C SER A 915 -20.92 0.00 -25.43
N PHE A 916 -20.84 1.08 -24.68
CA PHE A 916 -21.87 1.57 -23.75
C PHE A 916 -22.34 2.97 -24.23
N PRO A 917 -23.38 3.06 -25.09
CA PRO A 917 -23.80 4.34 -25.68
C PRO A 917 -24.22 5.41 -24.67
N ILE A 918 -24.85 5.03 -23.55
CA ILE A 918 -25.32 5.97 -22.50
C ILE A 918 -24.16 6.83 -21.97
N THR A 919 -23.03 6.19 -21.69
CA THR A 919 -21.83 6.86 -21.14
C THR A 919 -20.83 7.21 -22.25
N GLN A 920 -21.21 7.08 -23.52
CA GLN A 920 -20.37 7.33 -24.70
C GLN A 920 -19.01 6.61 -24.64
N THR A 921 -18.97 5.42 -24.05
CA THR A 921 -17.73 4.65 -23.80
C THR A 921 -17.63 3.48 -24.79
N THR A 922 -16.53 3.37 -25.53
CA THR A 922 -16.23 2.22 -26.40
C THR A 922 -14.81 1.72 -26.16
N ILE A 923 -14.67 0.42 -25.91
CA ILE A 923 -13.42 -0.24 -25.52
C ILE A 923 -12.99 -1.18 -26.65
N MET A 924 -11.76 -1.04 -27.12
CA MET A 924 -11.15 -1.80 -28.20
C MET A 924 -9.85 -2.44 -27.68
N SER A 925 -9.97 -3.64 -27.11
CA SER A 925 -8.90 -4.35 -26.41
C SER A 925 -8.21 -5.41 -27.26
N CYS A 926 -6.87 -5.42 -27.21
CA CYS A 926 -6.02 -6.51 -27.69
C CYS A 926 -5.18 -7.12 -26.53
N SER A 927 -5.79 -7.28 -25.35
CA SER A 927 -5.07 -7.80 -24.17
C SER A 927 -4.72 -9.29 -24.30
N PRO A 928 -3.43 -9.68 -24.11
CA PRO A 928 -3.01 -11.07 -24.05
C PRO A 928 -3.02 -11.65 -22.62
N GLU A 929 -3.22 -10.82 -21.60
CA GLU A 929 -2.96 -11.17 -20.19
C GLU A 929 -4.25 -11.52 -19.45
N LEU A 930 -4.32 -12.75 -18.94
CA LEU A 930 -5.37 -13.19 -18.04
C LEU A 930 -5.09 -12.64 -16.64
N PHE A 931 -5.95 -11.75 -16.15
CA PHE A 931 -5.92 -11.34 -14.76
C PHE A 931 -6.30 -12.53 -13.89
N ILE A 932 -7.53 -13.04 -14.05
CA ILE A 932 -8.02 -14.20 -13.30
C ILE A 932 -9.12 -14.94 -14.06
N ARG A 933 -9.14 -16.26 -13.91
CA ARG A 933 -10.22 -17.17 -14.31
C ARG A 933 -10.68 -17.99 -13.11
N PHE A 934 -11.98 -18.29 -13.10
CA PHE A 934 -12.65 -19.21 -12.19
C PHE A 934 -13.27 -20.35 -13.00
N ASP A 935 -12.72 -21.56 -12.90
CA ASP A 935 -13.07 -22.73 -13.72
C ASP A 935 -13.29 -24.02 -12.87
N GLY A 936 -13.28 -25.19 -13.53
CA GLY A 936 -13.52 -26.48 -12.88
C GLY A 936 -14.98 -26.72 -12.50
N ALA A 937 -15.18 -27.61 -11.52
CA ALA A 937 -16.50 -27.97 -10.99
C ALA A 937 -17.10 -26.80 -10.20
N ASN A 938 -18.19 -26.24 -10.71
CA ASN A 938 -18.91 -25.08 -10.17
C ASN A 938 -18.04 -23.80 -10.05
N GLY A 939 -17.06 -23.62 -10.95
CA GLY A 939 -16.26 -22.39 -11.01
C GLY A 939 -15.30 -22.17 -9.84
N ARG A 940 -14.87 -23.24 -9.14
CA ARG A 940 -14.09 -23.13 -7.90
C ARG A 940 -12.57 -23.22 -8.06
N GLN A 941 -12.02 -23.44 -9.26
CA GLN A 941 -10.56 -23.35 -9.48
C GLN A 941 -10.19 -21.95 -9.97
N ALA A 942 -9.45 -21.20 -9.16
CA ALA A 942 -8.80 -19.95 -9.57
C ALA A 942 -7.56 -20.25 -10.42
N VAL A 943 -7.38 -19.52 -11.52
CA VAL A 943 -6.16 -19.54 -12.34
C VAL A 943 -5.79 -18.12 -12.76
N MET A 944 -4.53 -17.74 -12.55
CA MET A 944 -3.97 -16.44 -12.95
C MET A 944 -2.70 -16.65 -13.79
N LYS A 945 -2.51 -15.83 -14.83
CA LYS A 945 -1.34 -15.90 -15.73
C LYS A 945 -0.67 -14.52 -15.91
N PRO A 946 0.08 -14.03 -14.91
CA PRO A 946 0.78 -12.75 -15.03
C PRO A 946 1.83 -12.79 -16.15
N ILE A 947 1.97 -11.67 -16.85
CA ILE A 947 2.99 -11.48 -17.90
C ILE A 947 3.96 -10.39 -17.46
N LYS A 948 5.24 -10.75 -17.29
CA LYS A 948 6.36 -9.81 -17.09
C LYS A 948 7.48 -10.16 -18.06
N GLY A 949 8.19 -9.15 -18.53
CA GLY A 949 9.19 -9.24 -19.58
C GLY A 949 8.62 -9.51 -20.98
N THR A 950 9.21 -8.90 -22.02
CA THR A 950 8.71 -9.03 -23.42
C THR A 950 9.81 -8.84 -24.48
N LEU A 951 10.21 -9.94 -25.14
CA LEU A 951 11.17 -9.93 -26.23
C LEU A 951 10.48 -9.82 -27.60
N LYS A 952 10.79 -8.75 -28.36
CA LYS A 952 10.31 -8.55 -29.74
C LYS A 952 10.83 -9.63 -30.70
N ARG A 953 9.94 -10.36 -31.36
CA ARG A 953 10.28 -11.44 -32.32
C ARG A 953 10.90 -10.89 -33.60
N SER A 954 11.74 -11.68 -34.25
CA SER A 954 12.23 -11.40 -35.60
C SER A 954 11.08 -11.28 -36.62
N ARG A 955 11.28 -10.45 -37.65
CA ARG A 955 10.36 -10.33 -38.79
C ARG A 955 10.32 -11.64 -39.60
N CYS A 956 9.17 -11.96 -40.19
CA CYS A 956 9.10 -13.06 -41.15
C CYS A 956 9.81 -12.68 -42.46
N THR A 957 10.62 -13.59 -43.01
CA THR A 957 11.16 -13.46 -44.38
C THR A 957 10.09 -13.58 -45.46
N CYS A 958 8.93 -14.16 -45.13
CA CYS A 958 7.77 -14.39 -46.00
C CYS A 958 6.97 -13.13 -46.39
N GLY A 959 7.49 -11.91 -46.21
CA GLY A 959 6.78 -10.67 -46.54
C GLY A 959 5.47 -10.42 -45.75
N GLY A 960 5.24 -11.15 -44.66
CA GLY A 960 3.99 -11.08 -43.88
C GLY A 960 2.88 -12.05 -44.34
N LEU A 961 3.11 -12.87 -45.38
CA LEU A 961 2.14 -13.86 -45.87
C LEU A 961 1.74 -14.90 -44.80
N CYS A 962 2.52 -15.07 -43.72
CA CYS A 962 2.18 -15.88 -42.55
C CYS A 962 0.98 -15.37 -41.73
N LYS A 963 0.57 -14.11 -41.92
CA LYS A 963 -0.58 -13.49 -41.24
C LYS A 963 -1.90 -13.65 -42.01
N LEU A 964 -1.88 -14.19 -43.22
CA LEU A 964 -3.10 -14.49 -43.97
C LEU A 964 -3.72 -15.82 -43.50
N PRO A 965 -5.06 -15.92 -43.32
CA PRO A 965 -5.71 -17.17 -42.92
C PRO A 965 -5.42 -18.37 -43.84
N THR A 966 -5.09 -18.10 -45.11
CA THR A 966 -4.77 -19.09 -46.15
C THR A 966 -3.34 -19.62 -46.12
N CYS A 967 -2.50 -19.24 -45.15
CA CYS A 967 -1.08 -19.60 -45.18
C CYS A 967 -0.82 -21.11 -44.98
N GLY A 968 -1.62 -21.77 -44.14
CA GLY A 968 -1.52 -23.20 -43.85
C GLY A 968 -0.20 -23.59 -43.16
N PRO A 969 0.43 -24.73 -43.50
CA PRO A 969 1.63 -25.23 -42.81
C PRO A 969 2.82 -24.26 -42.85
N ARG A 970 2.85 -23.36 -43.84
CA ARG A 970 3.87 -22.30 -43.97
C ARG A 970 3.93 -21.38 -42.75
N LYS A 971 2.87 -21.22 -41.94
CA LYS A 971 2.97 -20.47 -40.68
C LYS A 971 3.93 -21.15 -39.70
N ALA A 972 3.81 -22.45 -39.50
CA ALA A 972 4.70 -23.22 -38.61
C ALA A 972 6.16 -23.18 -39.08
N GLU A 973 6.38 -23.29 -40.40
CA GLU A 973 7.71 -23.12 -41.01
C GLU A 973 8.29 -21.72 -40.77
N CYS A 974 7.47 -20.68 -40.92
CA CYS A 974 7.86 -19.29 -40.69
C CYS A 974 8.16 -19.03 -39.20
N ASP A 975 7.36 -19.54 -38.28
CA ASP A 975 7.58 -19.38 -36.84
C ASP A 975 8.81 -20.17 -36.36
N ALA A 976 9.04 -21.39 -36.88
CA ALA A 976 10.28 -22.14 -36.63
C ALA A 976 11.52 -21.44 -37.23
N SER A 977 11.39 -20.77 -38.38
CA SER A 977 12.45 -19.96 -38.98
C SER A 977 12.78 -18.73 -38.13
N ARG A 978 11.75 -17.98 -37.69
CA ARG A 978 11.90 -16.85 -36.75
C ARG A 978 12.57 -17.29 -35.45
N TYR A 979 12.16 -18.42 -34.87
CA TYR A 979 12.75 -18.96 -33.65
C TYR A 979 14.22 -19.38 -33.82
N LYS A 980 14.62 -19.91 -34.99
CA LYS A 980 16.05 -20.20 -35.28
C LYS A 980 16.91 -18.94 -35.25
N VAL A 981 16.42 -17.82 -35.77
CA VAL A 981 17.10 -16.51 -35.74
C VAL A 981 17.07 -15.90 -34.33
N ASP A 982 15.93 -16.01 -33.63
CA ASP A 982 15.77 -15.46 -32.29
C ASP A 982 16.44 -16.30 -31.18
N LYS A 983 16.90 -17.52 -31.45
CA LYS A 983 17.32 -18.53 -30.47
C LYS A 983 18.29 -18.02 -29.39
N GLU A 984 19.27 -17.21 -29.78
CA GLU A 984 20.28 -16.66 -28.87
C GLU A 984 19.71 -15.48 -28.05
N ARG A 985 18.90 -14.62 -28.69
CA ARG A 985 18.17 -13.53 -28.01
C ARG A 985 17.17 -14.06 -26.98
N VAL A 986 16.45 -15.13 -27.32
CA VAL A 986 15.53 -15.86 -26.43
C VAL A 986 16.29 -16.50 -25.28
N ARG A 987 17.47 -17.10 -25.53
CA ARG A 987 18.32 -17.65 -24.46
C ARG A 987 18.84 -16.58 -23.52
N ALA A 988 19.24 -15.40 -24.02
CA ALA A 988 19.62 -14.28 -23.16
C ALA A 988 18.42 -13.84 -22.29
N PHE A 989 17.28 -13.53 -22.92
CA PHE A 989 16.05 -13.07 -22.26
C PHE A 989 15.50 -14.04 -21.19
N VAL A 990 15.49 -15.35 -21.45
CA VAL A 990 15.00 -16.36 -20.47
C VAL A 990 15.94 -16.54 -19.28
N ASN A 991 17.21 -16.14 -19.41
CA ASN A 991 18.20 -16.18 -18.31
C ASN A 991 18.54 -14.78 -17.80
N ASP A 992 17.74 -13.76 -18.12
CA ASP A 992 17.96 -12.39 -17.67
C ASP A 992 17.53 -12.22 -16.20
N PRO A 993 18.42 -11.80 -15.28
CA PRO A 993 18.08 -11.63 -13.87
C PRO A 993 17.03 -10.55 -13.58
N LYS A 994 16.82 -9.56 -14.47
CA LYS A 994 15.74 -8.56 -14.32
C LYS A 994 14.39 -9.19 -14.65
N GLU A 995 14.29 -9.72 -15.87
CA GLU A 995 13.04 -10.28 -16.44
C GLU A 995 12.51 -11.46 -15.60
N THR A 996 13.41 -12.29 -15.06
CA THR A 996 13.05 -13.43 -14.21
C THR A 996 12.71 -13.04 -12.77
N ALA A 997 13.25 -11.93 -12.25
CA ALA A 997 12.93 -11.39 -10.93
C ALA A 997 11.58 -10.65 -10.92
N GLU A 998 11.28 -9.83 -11.93
CA GLU A 998 9.96 -9.18 -12.10
C GLU A 998 8.83 -10.22 -12.15
N ASN A 999 9.01 -11.27 -12.95
CA ASN A 999 8.01 -12.33 -13.06
C ASN A 999 7.83 -13.10 -11.73
N LEU A 1000 8.91 -13.32 -10.98
CA LEU A 1000 8.87 -13.94 -9.66
C LEU A 1000 8.17 -13.07 -8.61
N MET A 1001 8.46 -11.76 -8.56
CA MET A 1001 7.79 -10.82 -7.63
C MET A 1001 6.27 -10.87 -7.80
N ILE A 1002 5.78 -10.82 -9.05
CA ILE A 1002 4.34 -10.90 -9.30
C ILE A 1002 3.78 -12.32 -9.05
N ALA A 1003 4.54 -13.38 -9.31
CA ALA A 1003 4.11 -14.74 -9.02
C ALA A 1003 3.92 -15.01 -7.51
N ASP A 1004 4.85 -14.55 -6.67
CA ASP A 1004 4.74 -14.70 -5.21
C ASP A 1004 3.67 -13.77 -4.59
N LEU A 1005 3.48 -12.57 -5.14
CA LEU A 1005 2.36 -11.68 -4.79
C LEU A 1005 1.00 -12.32 -5.12
N ILE A 1006 0.89 -12.96 -6.29
CA ILE A 1006 -0.36 -13.64 -6.70
C ILE A 1006 -0.63 -14.88 -5.84
N ARG A 1007 0.39 -15.68 -5.50
CA ARG A 1007 0.21 -16.77 -4.52
C ARG A 1007 -0.36 -16.26 -3.20
N ALA A 1008 0.17 -15.15 -2.69
CA ALA A 1008 -0.29 -14.57 -1.43
C ALA A 1008 -1.73 -14.06 -1.51
N ASN A 1009 -2.15 -13.45 -2.63
CA ASN A 1009 -3.55 -13.04 -2.80
C ASN A 1009 -4.50 -14.24 -2.95
N LEU A 1010 -4.11 -15.32 -3.64
CA LEU A 1010 -4.94 -16.55 -3.68
C LEU A 1010 -5.06 -17.18 -2.29
N LEU A 1011 -4.04 -17.12 -1.45
CA LEU A 1011 -4.06 -17.59 -0.07
C LEU A 1011 -5.00 -16.78 0.85
N GLU A 1012 -5.57 -15.65 0.40
CA GLU A 1012 -6.64 -14.95 1.11
C GLU A 1012 -8.02 -15.62 0.96
N PHE A 1013 -8.21 -16.54 0.01
CA PHE A 1013 -9.54 -17.12 -0.27
C PHE A 1013 -9.57 -18.54 -0.87
N CYS A 1014 -8.41 -19.11 -1.18
CA CYS A 1014 -8.25 -20.51 -1.58
C CYS A 1014 -7.68 -21.34 -0.41
N GLY A 1015 -7.96 -22.64 -0.38
CA GLY A 1015 -7.34 -23.54 0.62
C GLY A 1015 -5.82 -23.53 0.47
N THR A 1016 -5.05 -23.42 1.56
CA THR A 1016 -3.58 -23.22 1.49
C THR A 1016 -2.85 -24.40 0.86
N SER A 1017 -3.43 -25.60 0.98
CA SER A 1017 -2.99 -26.83 0.34
C SER A 1017 -3.23 -26.87 -1.19
N SER A 1018 -4.12 -26.01 -1.71
CA SER A 1018 -4.50 -25.96 -3.14
C SER A 1018 -3.67 -24.97 -3.98
N VAL A 1019 -2.99 -24.01 -3.34
CA VAL A 1019 -2.28 -22.94 -4.05
C VAL A 1019 -0.90 -23.41 -4.52
N ASP A 1020 -0.68 -23.47 -5.83
CA ASP A 1020 0.61 -23.83 -6.44
C ASP A 1020 0.91 -22.99 -7.69
N VAL A 1021 2.18 -23.04 -8.12
CA VAL A 1021 2.68 -22.43 -9.36
C VAL A 1021 3.11 -23.55 -10.32
N PRO A 1022 2.18 -24.23 -11.03
CA PRO A 1022 2.51 -25.32 -11.95
C PRO A 1022 3.45 -24.92 -13.08
N ARG A 1023 3.56 -23.62 -13.43
CA ARG A 1023 4.58 -23.08 -14.34
C ARG A 1023 5.10 -21.74 -13.81
N LEU A 1024 6.42 -21.62 -13.66
CA LEU A 1024 7.11 -20.40 -13.24
C LEU A 1024 8.04 -19.95 -14.37
N ASN A 1025 8.04 -18.65 -14.69
CA ASN A 1025 8.91 -18.01 -15.70
C ASN A 1025 8.89 -18.73 -17.08
N ALA A 1026 7.76 -19.29 -17.49
CA ALA A 1026 7.66 -20.08 -18.71
C ALA A 1026 7.56 -19.18 -19.96
N LEU A 1027 8.35 -19.49 -20.99
CA LEU A 1027 8.34 -18.73 -22.24
C LEU A 1027 7.10 -19.06 -23.08
N GLU A 1028 6.15 -18.13 -23.19
CA GLU A 1028 5.03 -18.24 -24.13
C GLU A 1028 5.29 -17.37 -25.39
N THR A 1029 4.83 -17.85 -26.55
CA THR A 1029 5.09 -17.25 -27.86
C THR A 1029 3.83 -16.67 -28.47
N PHE A 1030 3.79 -15.36 -28.64
CA PHE A 1030 2.70 -14.63 -29.28
C PHE A 1030 3.08 -14.27 -30.74
N GLU A 1031 2.13 -13.69 -31.49
CA GLU A 1031 2.31 -13.36 -32.92
C GLU A 1031 3.51 -12.41 -33.17
N ASN A 1032 3.66 -11.38 -32.31
CA ASN A 1032 4.65 -10.31 -32.46
C ASN A 1032 5.78 -10.34 -31.39
N VAL A 1033 5.59 -11.03 -30.26
CA VAL A 1033 6.51 -11.04 -29.09
C VAL A 1033 6.65 -12.44 -28.48
N TYR A 1034 7.76 -12.70 -27.78
CA TYR A 1034 7.84 -13.73 -26.73
C TYR A 1034 7.72 -13.03 -25.37
N SER A 1035 7.17 -13.69 -24.35
CA SER A 1035 7.09 -13.14 -22.98
C SER A 1035 7.29 -14.25 -21.95
N LEU A 1036 7.72 -13.89 -20.73
CA LEU A 1036 7.71 -14.83 -19.61
C LEU A 1036 6.33 -14.79 -18.96
N VAL A 1037 5.78 -15.97 -18.68
CA VAL A 1037 4.43 -16.17 -18.17
C VAL A 1037 4.49 -17.20 -17.06
N SER A 1038 4.05 -16.81 -15.87
CA SER A 1038 3.80 -17.77 -14.78
C SER A 1038 2.35 -18.24 -14.83
N THR A 1039 2.04 -19.33 -14.17
CA THR A 1039 0.67 -19.85 -14.01
C THR A 1039 0.52 -20.28 -12.58
N ILE A 1040 -0.35 -19.59 -11.86
CA ILE A 1040 -0.66 -19.81 -10.45
C ILE A 1040 -2.10 -20.27 -10.36
N THR A 1041 -2.36 -21.29 -9.55
CA THR A 1041 -3.66 -21.95 -9.39
C THR A 1041 -4.05 -22.07 -7.92
N GLY A 1042 -5.34 -22.13 -7.62
CA GLY A 1042 -5.88 -22.44 -6.28
C GLY A 1042 -7.33 -22.93 -6.35
N GLU A 1043 -7.85 -23.53 -5.28
CA GLU A 1043 -9.27 -23.90 -5.14
C GLU A 1043 -9.96 -23.02 -4.08
N LEU A 1044 -11.01 -22.32 -4.50
CA LEU A 1044 -11.81 -21.41 -3.68
C LEU A 1044 -12.42 -22.14 -2.47
N LEU A 1045 -12.34 -21.48 -1.32
CA LEU A 1045 -13.10 -21.87 -0.14
C LEU A 1045 -14.62 -21.82 -0.45
N PRO A 1046 -15.44 -22.80 0.00
CA PRO A 1046 -16.84 -22.91 -0.43
C PRO A 1046 -17.76 -21.72 -0.12
N SER A 1047 -17.32 -20.79 0.73
CA SER A 1047 -18.02 -19.56 1.12
C SER A 1047 -17.71 -18.35 0.24
N VAL A 1048 -16.83 -18.47 -0.77
CA VAL A 1048 -16.31 -17.33 -1.55
C VAL A 1048 -16.91 -17.32 -2.97
N GLY A 1049 -17.58 -16.22 -3.32
CA GLY A 1049 -18.06 -15.95 -4.67
C GLY A 1049 -16.97 -15.48 -5.63
N ALA A 1050 -17.20 -15.59 -6.93
CA ALA A 1050 -16.23 -15.15 -7.93
C ALA A 1050 -15.96 -13.63 -7.89
N VAL A 1051 -16.94 -12.80 -7.50
CA VAL A 1051 -16.74 -11.35 -7.38
C VAL A 1051 -15.80 -11.03 -6.22
N GLU A 1052 -16.00 -11.67 -5.06
CA GLU A 1052 -15.09 -11.55 -3.92
C GLU A 1052 -13.66 -12.05 -4.23
N GLY A 1053 -13.53 -13.15 -4.98
CA GLY A 1053 -12.23 -13.64 -5.49
C GLY A 1053 -11.55 -12.65 -6.45
N VAL A 1054 -12.31 -12.03 -7.37
CA VAL A 1054 -11.80 -10.94 -8.22
C VAL A 1054 -11.33 -9.77 -7.34
N ARG A 1055 -12.13 -9.37 -6.33
CA ARG A 1055 -11.84 -8.24 -5.43
C ARG A 1055 -10.53 -8.42 -4.67
N ARG A 1056 -10.33 -9.56 -4.00
CA ARG A 1056 -9.10 -9.83 -3.20
C ARG A 1056 -7.83 -9.80 -4.07
N CYS A 1057 -7.91 -10.24 -5.32
CA CYS A 1057 -6.80 -10.13 -6.25
C CYS A 1057 -6.58 -8.72 -6.85
N PHE A 1058 -7.53 -7.78 -6.73
CA PHE A 1058 -7.54 -6.50 -7.47
C PHE A 1058 -6.76 -5.36 -6.76
N PRO A 1059 -6.10 -4.45 -7.51
CA PRO A 1059 -5.83 -4.48 -8.95
C PRO A 1059 -4.82 -5.58 -9.35
N PRO A 1060 -4.72 -5.89 -10.66
CA PRO A 1060 -3.75 -6.84 -11.18
C PRO A 1060 -2.33 -6.54 -10.71
N GLY A 1061 -1.65 -7.53 -10.11
CA GLY A 1061 -0.30 -7.39 -9.57
C GLY A 1061 0.71 -6.86 -10.60
N SER A 1062 0.64 -7.34 -11.83
CA SER A 1062 1.49 -6.92 -12.95
C SER A 1062 1.38 -5.44 -13.32
N MET A 1063 0.29 -4.77 -12.90
CA MET A 1063 0.01 -3.34 -13.13
C MET A 1063 0.11 -2.50 -11.86
N THR A 1064 0.66 -3.02 -10.75
CA THR A 1064 0.80 -2.28 -9.49
C THR A 1064 2.27 -2.28 -9.02
N GLY A 1065 2.71 -3.35 -8.38
CA GLY A 1065 4.03 -3.46 -7.78
C GLY A 1065 3.97 -4.34 -6.53
N ALA A 1066 5.10 -4.47 -5.84
CA ALA A 1066 5.20 -5.19 -4.59
C ALA A 1066 6.04 -4.39 -3.58
N PRO A 1067 5.61 -4.22 -2.32
CA PRO A 1067 4.31 -4.62 -1.76
C PRO A 1067 3.11 -3.77 -2.22
N LYS A 1068 2.05 -4.42 -2.73
CA LYS A 1068 0.95 -3.85 -3.52
C LYS A 1068 0.35 -2.56 -2.92
N LEU A 1069 -0.02 -2.54 -1.64
CA LEU A 1069 -0.63 -1.36 -1.02
C LEU A 1069 0.31 -0.16 -1.05
N ARG A 1070 1.56 -0.36 -0.61
CA ARG A 1070 2.59 0.68 -0.57
C ARG A 1070 2.97 1.14 -1.98
N SER A 1071 3.10 0.20 -2.92
CA SER A 1071 3.34 0.51 -4.34
C SER A 1071 2.22 1.36 -4.94
N VAL A 1072 0.95 1.07 -4.64
CA VAL A 1072 -0.20 1.84 -5.16
C VAL A 1072 -0.27 3.24 -4.54
N GLN A 1073 0.02 3.41 -3.25
CA GLN A 1073 0.13 4.73 -2.62
C GLN A 1073 1.21 5.59 -3.31
N LEU A 1074 2.41 5.03 -3.51
CA LEU A 1074 3.51 5.72 -4.18
C LEU A 1074 3.19 6.05 -5.65
N LEU A 1075 2.46 5.17 -6.35
CA LEU A 1075 2.06 5.42 -7.74
C LEU A 1075 1.00 6.53 -7.84
N ASP A 1076 0.08 6.65 -6.89
CA ASP A 1076 -0.90 7.75 -6.89
C ASP A 1076 -0.22 9.13 -6.68
N ASP A 1077 0.88 9.20 -5.93
CA ASP A 1077 1.71 10.41 -5.80
C ASP A 1077 2.60 10.69 -7.05
N LEU A 1078 2.95 9.67 -7.82
CA LEU A 1078 3.84 9.78 -8.99
C LEU A 1078 3.10 9.98 -10.32
N GLU A 1079 1.89 9.44 -10.47
CA GLU A 1079 1.11 9.43 -11.72
C GLU A 1079 0.16 10.66 -11.85
N THR A 1080 0.62 11.81 -11.37
CA THR A 1080 -0.15 13.08 -11.25
C THR A 1080 -0.77 13.62 -12.53
N ALA A 1081 -0.39 13.11 -13.72
CA ALA A 1081 -0.90 13.56 -15.01
C ALA A 1081 -2.34 13.10 -15.33
N SER A 1082 -2.70 11.84 -14.99
CA SER A 1082 -4.06 11.34 -15.22
C SER A 1082 -4.43 10.09 -14.41
N ARG A 1083 -5.69 10.01 -13.95
CA ARG A 1083 -6.26 8.74 -13.43
C ARG A 1083 -6.23 7.65 -14.51
N ARG A 1084 -5.85 6.42 -14.14
CA ARG A 1084 -5.78 5.29 -15.07
C ARG A 1084 -7.18 4.90 -15.58
N GLY A 1085 -8.19 5.01 -14.72
CA GLY A 1085 -9.59 4.78 -15.09
C GLY A 1085 -9.83 3.34 -15.55
N ILE A 1086 -10.26 3.11 -16.80
CA ILE A 1086 -10.47 1.75 -17.31
C ILE A 1086 -9.13 1.02 -17.54
N TYR A 1087 -8.08 1.74 -17.95
CA TYR A 1087 -6.74 1.17 -18.14
C TYR A 1087 -6.15 0.69 -16.80
N SER A 1088 -5.34 -0.37 -16.83
CA SER A 1088 -4.86 -1.11 -15.64
C SER A 1088 -5.95 -1.79 -14.79
N GLY A 1089 -7.24 -1.59 -15.09
CA GLY A 1089 -8.34 -2.37 -14.53
C GLY A 1089 -8.43 -3.78 -15.11
N CYS A 1090 -9.61 -4.39 -15.02
CA CYS A 1090 -9.90 -5.68 -15.66
C CYS A 1090 -11.23 -5.69 -16.43
N LEU A 1091 -11.28 -6.45 -17.53
CA LEU A 1091 -12.40 -6.52 -18.48
C LEU A 1091 -12.74 -8.00 -18.74
N GLY A 1092 -14.02 -8.36 -18.73
CA GLY A 1092 -14.40 -9.77 -18.76
C GLY A 1092 -15.88 -10.07 -18.51
N PHE A 1093 -16.14 -11.22 -17.89
CA PHE A 1093 -17.49 -11.67 -17.55
C PHE A 1093 -17.58 -12.33 -16.17
N LEU A 1094 -18.78 -12.24 -15.59
CA LEU A 1094 -19.28 -13.04 -14.47
C LEU A 1094 -20.45 -13.88 -15.01
N SER A 1095 -20.34 -15.20 -14.91
CA SER A 1095 -21.32 -16.17 -15.42
C SER A 1095 -22.24 -16.63 -14.29
N LEU A 1096 -23.49 -16.95 -14.59
CA LEU A 1096 -24.50 -17.30 -13.58
C LEU A 1096 -24.20 -18.61 -12.83
N ASP A 1097 -23.29 -19.45 -13.34
CA ASP A 1097 -22.75 -20.66 -12.70
C ASP A 1097 -21.50 -20.38 -11.81
N ASN A 1098 -21.31 -19.13 -11.37
CA ASN A 1098 -20.15 -18.63 -10.63
C ASN A 1098 -18.79 -18.78 -11.36
N ARG A 1099 -18.78 -19.08 -12.66
CA ARG A 1099 -17.56 -18.98 -13.47
C ARG A 1099 -17.29 -17.52 -13.84
N ALA A 1100 -16.03 -17.16 -13.99
CA ALA A 1100 -15.66 -15.81 -14.42
C ALA A 1100 -14.31 -15.82 -15.15
N VAL A 1101 -14.14 -14.89 -16.08
CA VAL A 1101 -12.87 -14.68 -16.80
C VAL A 1101 -12.67 -13.19 -16.99
N PHE A 1102 -11.56 -12.66 -16.49
CA PHE A 1102 -11.16 -11.26 -16.66
C PHE A 1102 -9.73 -11.17 -17.20
N SER A 1103 -9.53 -10.33 -18.20
CA SER A 1103 -8.19 -9.91 -18.66
C SER A 1103 -7.78 -8.60 -18.02
N VAL A 1104 -6.47 -8.36 -17.94
CA VAL A 1104 -5.92 -7.05 -17.57
C VAL A 1104 -6.21 -6.06 -18.70
N VAL A 1105 -6.66 -4.84 -18.39
CA VAL A 1105 -6.89 -3.80 -19.42
C VAL A 1105 -5.57 -3.13 -19.79
N ILE A 1106 -4.81 -3.84 -20.64
CA ILE A 1106 -3.61 -3.37 -21.35
C ILE A 1106 -3.83 -3.48 -22.86
N ARG A 1107 -2.98 -2.83 -23.66
CA ARG A 1107 -3.03 -2.84 -25.15
C ARG A 1107 -4.45 -2.56 -25.69
N THR A 1108 -5.10 -1.58 -25.09
CA THR A 1108 -6.52 -1.28 -25.26
C THR A 1108 -6.67 0.19 -25.61
N LEU A 1109 -7.36 0.50 -26.71
CA LEU A 1109 -7.80 1.85 -27.04
C LEU A 1109 -9.19 2.07 -26.43
N ILE A 1110 -9.34 3.13 -25.66
CA ILE A 1110 -10.60 3.56 -25.04
C ILE A 1110 -11.03 4.83 -25.75
N ALA A 1111 -12.27 4.86 -26.25
CA ALA A 1111 -12.96 6.09 -26.62
C ALA A 1111 -13.98 6.42 -25.53
N HIS A 1112 -13.95 7.64 -24.99
CA HIS A 1112 -14.95 8.16 -24.06
C HIS A 1112 -15.27 9.61 -24.43
N GLN A 1113 -16.51 9.86 -24.86
CA GLN A 1113 -16.93 11.14 -25.45
C GLN A 1113 -16.00 11.52 -26.62
N ASP A 1114 -15.51 12.76 -26.67
CA ASP A 1114 -14.53 13.23 -27.66
C ASP A 1114 -13.09 12.67 -27.45
N LYS A 1115 -12.77 12.05 -26.32
CA LYS A 1115 -11.38 11.68 -25.97
C LYS A 1115 -11.07 10.22 -26.30
N LEU A 1116 -9.95 9.99 -26.96
CA LEU A 1116 -9.35 8.66 -27.13
C LEU A 1116 -8.11 8.54 -26.25
N THR A 1117 -7.97 7.44 -25.50
CA THR A 1117 -6.79 7.14 -24.68
C THR A 1117 -6.28 5.70 -24.88
N TYR A 1118 -4.97 5.54 -24.73
CA TYR A 1118 -4.28 4.26 -24.76
C TYR A 1118 -3.20 4.28 -23.66
N GLY A 1119 -3.36 3.47 -22.62
CA GLY A 1119 -2.40 3.42 -21.52
C GLY A 1119 -1.16 2.56 -21.83
N ALA A 1120 -0.01 2.98 -21.33
CA ALA A 1120 1.26 2.26 -21.41
C ALA A 1120 2.11 2.50 -20.14
N GLY A 1121 3.04 1.60 -19.84
CA GLY A 1121 3.87 1.67 -18.63
C GLY A 1121 4.95 0.59 -18.60
N GLY A 1122 5.85 0.71 -17.62
CA GLY A 1122 6.99 -0.19 -17.39
C GLY A 1122 6.97 -0.78 -15.98
N ALA A 1123 7.82 -1.75 -15.71
CA ALA A 1123 8.08 -2.26 -14.37
C ALA A 1123 9.40 -1.65 -13.88
N ILE A 1124 9.33 -0.69 -12.97
CA ILE A 1124 10.54 -0.05 -12.47
C ILE A 1124 11.09 -0.89 -11.32
N THR A 1125 12.30 -1.41 -11.53
CA THR A 1125 13.10 -2.13 -10.53
C THR A 1125 14.43 -1.39 -10.32
N TRP A 1126 15.23 -1.83 -9.33
CA TRP A 1126 16.58 -1.29 -9.17
C TRP A 1126 17.46 -1.43 -10.44
N LEU A 1127 17.24 -2.48 -11.24
CA LEU A 1127 17.99 -2.77 -12.47
C LEU A 1127 17.48 -2.00 -13.71
N SER A 1128 16.37 -1.26 -13.61
CA SER A 1128 15.80 -0.50 -14.73
C SER A 1128 16.72 0.65 -15.19
N ASP A 1129 16.95 0.77 -16.50
CA ASP A 1129 17.55 1.95 -17.13
C ASP A 1129 16.47 2.97 -17.51
N VAL A 1130 16.71 4.24 -17.16
CA VAL A 1130 15.77 5.35 -17.31
C VAL A 1130 15.38 5.61 -18.78
N ASN A 1131 16.30 5.37 -19.72
CA ASN A 1131 15.99 5.52 -21.15
C ASN A 1131 15.38 4.24 -21.73
N GLY A 1132 15.83 3.06 -21.29
CA GLY A 1132 15.26 1.75 -21.63
C GLY A 1132 13.77 1.66 -21.31
N GLU A 1133 13.35 2.01 -20.09
CA GLU A 1133 11.95 1.97 -19.67
C GLU A 1133 11.07 2.95 -20.48
N TRP A 1134 11.55 4.18 -20.74
CA TRP A 1134 10.83 5.11 -21.64
C TRP A 1134 10.67 4.55 -23.05
N ASN A 1135 11.75 3.98 -23.60
CA ASN A 1135 11.72 3.32 -24.91
C ASN A 1135 10.76 2.11 -24.92
N GLU A 1136 10.60 1.41 -23.79
CA GLU A 1136 9.63 0.33 -23.65
C GLU A 1136 8.18 0.84 -23.61
N VAL A 1137 7.88 1.93 -22.91
CA VAL A 1137 6.57 2.59 -22.92
C VAL A 1137 6.16 2.98 -24.34
N VAL A 1138 7.07 3.65 -25.07
CA VAL A 1138 6.86 4.02 -26.48
C VAL A 1138 6.72 2.76 -27.36
N LEU A 1139 7.52 1.71 -27.15
CA LEU A 1139 7.41 0.44 -27.89
C LEU A 1139 6.07 -0.28 -27.64
N LYS A 1140 5.57 -0.27 -26.39
CA LYS A 1140 4.26 -0.83 -26.02
C LYS A 1140 3.12 -0.06 -26.68
N ALA A 1141 3.21 1.27 -26.78
CA ALA A 1141 2.26 2.09 -27.55
C ALA A 1141 2.33 1.79 -29.05
N ARG A 1142 3.53 1.85 -29.64
CA ARG A 1142 3.76 1.56 -31.06
C ARG A 1142 3.43 0.12 -31.48
N SER A 1143 3.26 -0.81 -30.54
CA SER A 1143 2.80 -2.17 -30.84
C SER A 1143 1.36 -2.23 -31.37
N VAL A 1144 0.49 -1.30 -30.95
CA VAL A 1144 -0.91 -1.19 -31.41
C VAL A 1144 -1.13 0.07 -32.24
N LEU A 1145 -0.63 1.22 -31.77
CA LEU A 1145 -0.81 2.51 -32.43
C LEU A 1145 0.18 2.78 -33.58
N ARG A 1146 1.21 1.94 -33.76
CA ARG A 1146 2.23 2.08 -34.82
C ARG A 1146 2.88 3.48 -34.83
N ASP A 1147 3.00 4.08 -36.01
CA ASP A 1147 3.58 5.39 -36.34
C ASP A 1147 2.76 6.60 -35.88
N ARG A 1148 1.57 6.39 -35.28
CA ARG A 1148 0.73 7.45 -34.68
C ARG A 1148 1.30 8.04 -33.39
N VAL A 1149 2.23 7.32 -32.76
CA VAL A 1149 2.84 7.72 -31.49
C VAL A 1149 3.88 8.80 -31.78
N LEU A 1150 3.47 10.04 -31.59
CA LEU A 1150 4.35 11.19 -31.63
C LEU A 1150 5.26 11.15 -30.39
N GLU A 1151 6.57 11.22 -30.63
CA GLU A 1151 7.49 11.73 -29.62
C GLU A 1151 7.33 13.25 -29.63
N SER A 1152 7.27 13.86 -28.44
CA SER A 1152 7.31 15.32 -28.29
C SER A 1152 8.76 15.79 -28.40
N ASP A 1153 9.02 16.72 -29.31
CA ASP A 1153 10.29 17.46 -29.42
C ASP A 1153 10.57 18.35 -28.18
#